data_AF-A0A7W9XC34-F1
#
_entry.id   AF-A0A7W9XC34-F1
#
_cell.length_a   1.000
_cell.length_b   1.000
_cell.length_c   1.000
_cell.angle_alpha   90.00
_cell.angle_beta   90.00
_cell.angle_gamma   90.00
#
_symmetry.space_group_name_H-M   'P 1'
#
loop_
_entity.id
_entity.type
_entity.pdbx_description
1 polymer ?
#
loop_
_entity_poly.entity_id
_entity_poly.type
_entity_poly.pdbx_seq_one_letter_code
_entity_poly.pdbx_strand_id
1 'polypeptide(L)'
;MKQKYLFSILLLIAAFKVQAQLPGKIQQTQQVLLPNGWKLSPAGRYLQLGDLPLNIQLSASGKMLAVTNNGQSTQSIQLIDPVNEKLLDEKVVGKSWYGLAFSKDEKTLYASGGNDNFILAFSISNNKIGKADTIKFGKPWPADKICATGIAVNKSNTVLYTVTKEDSALYIIDPKTRSVTSKVKLPAEAYSCLLSPDEKTLYISIWGGEQVAFYNTETQKLSNITVGSHPNEMLLNKKGNWLFVANANDNSVAIINTVTRKIVETVATALYPTHLTGSTTNGLALSVDEKTLYIANADNNCLAVFDVSKPGNSKSMGFIPVGWYPTNVKVLGKKILVANGKGFTSMANPRGPQPVRKADNSGYQKGATNSKEQYIGGLFKGTLSFIDAPNADQLKTYTEQVYANTPFNETEEKMAAGEAGNPIPRSKADKSPIKYVFYIIKENRTYDQVLGDMPKGNGDTSLCIFGQKVTPNHHAIADQFVLLDNFYVDAEVSADGHNWSMAAYATDFIEKTWPTSYGGRGGNYDSEGTRRAGDPRDGYIWDYCKRAGVSYRTYGEFAQDGEANIKSLVGHLCPQSPGFDLNIKDIKREQVWEHDFDSLLSINAVPHFNSIRICNDHTSGQRRGAISPIAAVADNDQGIGLLIDHLSKSSIWKESVVFILEDDAQNGPDHVDAHRSPVLVAGPYVKHNAAIHHMYSTSGVLRTIELILGLPPMSQYDAAALPLYDCFTATPDMTVYTVKPAQVDLEQRNVAVNESSKRSQSFNLAKEDKVPDLELNDVIWKSVKGENAIMPAPKRSAFVILQPKKDDDDD
;
A
#
# COMPACT_ATOMS: atom_id res chain seq x y z
N MET A 1 -13.96 -76.57 -15.88
CA MET A 1 -12.56 -76.11 -16.06
C MET A 1 -12.65 -74.70 -16.65
N LYS A 2 -12.28 -73.65 -15.88
CA LYS A 2 -11.86 -72.27 -16.26
C LYS A 2 -12.68 -71.51 -17.35
N GLN A 3 -13.05 -70.23 -17.27
CA GLN A 3 -12.83 -69.08 -16.39
C GLN A 3 -13.45 -67.87 -17.15
N LYS A 4 -13.89 -66.83 -16.42
CA LYS A 4 -14.04 -65.40 -16.79
C LYS A 4 -15.46 -64.84 -16.73
N TYR A 5 -15.76 -64.28 -15.56
CA TYR A 5 -16.71 -63.20 -15.37
C TYR A 5 -16.13 -61.91 -15.98
N LEU A 6 -16.94 -61.20 -16.76
CA LEU A 6 -16.66 -59.82 -17.19
C LEU A 6 -17.40 -58.89 -16.21
N PHE A 7 -16.66 -58.25 -15.30
CA PHE A 7 -17.15 -57.13 -14.51
C PHE A 7 -16.60 -55.85 -15.14
N SER A 8 -17.48 -55.04 -15.73
CA SER A 8 -17.16 -53.69 -16.19
C SER A 8 -17.29 -52.73 -15.00
N ILE A 9 -16.16 -52.30 -14.44
CA ILE A 9 -16.10 -51.19 -13.48
C ILE A 9 -15.95 -49.90 -14.28
N LEU A 10 -17.01 -49.10 -14.35
CA LEU A 10 -16.95 -47.69 -14.75
C LEU A 10 -16.41 -46.90 -13.56
N LEU A 11 -15.10 -46.62 -13.58
CA LEU A 11 -14.50 -45.61 -12.71
C LEU A 11 -14.86 -44.22 -13.29
N LEU A 12 -15.90 -43.60 -12.73
CA LEU A 12 -16.11 -42.16 -12.85
C LEU A 12 -15.00 -41.47 -12.05
N ILE A 13 -13.91 -41.11 -12.74
CA ILE A 13 -12.94 -40.14 -12.21
C ILE A 13 -13.66 -38.80 -12.20
N ALA A 14 -14.19 -38.39 -11.05
CA ALA A 14 -14.56 -37.01 -10.81
C ALA A 14 -13.25 -36.20 -10.79
N ALA A 15 -12.87 -35.67 -11.95
CA ALA A 15 -11.85 -34.64 -12.02
C ALA A 15 -12.43 -33.39 -11.34
N PHE A 16 -12.15 -33.22 -10.05
CA PHE A 16 -12.28 -31.92 -9.42
C PHE A 16 -11.31 -31.00 -10.15
N LYS A 17 -11.84 -30.17 -11.07
CA LYS A 17 -11.11 -29.01 -11.55
C LYS A 17 -10.91 -28.12 -10.32
N VAL A 18 -9.72 -28.15 -9.74
CA VAL A 18 -9.28 -27.14 -8.78
C VAL A 18 -9.28 -25.83 -9.55
N GLN A 19 -10.29 -25.01 -9.34
CA GLN A 19 -10.37 -23.69 -9.93
C GLN A 19 -9.42 -22.77 -9.16
N ALA A 20 -8.58 -22.03 -9.89
CA ALA A 20 -7.70 -21.03 -9.30
C ALA A 20 -8.51 -20.04 -8.45
N GLN A 21 -8.02 -19.75 -7.24
CA GLN A 21 -8.63 -18.76 -6.36
C GLN A 21 -8.24 -17.37 -6.87
N LEU A 22 -9.23 -16.50 -7.05
CA LEU A 22 -9.05 -15.11 -7.48
C LEU A 22 -9.54 -14.16 -6.38
N PRO A 23 -8.99 -12.93 -6.28
CA PRO A 23 -9.55 -11.88 -5.44
C PRO A 23 -11.04 -11.68 -5.70
N GLY A 24 -11.76 -11.18 -4.69
CA GLY A 24 -13.20 -10.94 -4.75
C GLY A 24 -14.02 -11.90 -3.89
N LYS A 25 -15.34 -11.89 -4.10
CA LYS A 25 -16.29 -12.57 -3.21
C LYS A 25 -16.24 -14.10 -3.36
N ILE A 26 -15.96 -14.79 -2.26
CA ILE A 26 -15.99 -16.25 -2.14
C ILE A 26 -17.45 -16.70 -1.96
N GLN A 27 -18.00 -17.48 -2.89
CA GLN A 27 -19.41 -17.84 -2.87
C GLN A 27 -19.81 -18.73 -1.68
N GLN A 28 -18.91 -19.60 -1.23
CA GLN A 28 -19.16 -20.55 -0.14
C GLN A 28 -19.22 -19.87 1.23
N THR A 29 -18.32 -18.91 1.48
CA THR A 29 -18.18 -18.26 2.79
C THR A 29 -18.77 -16.84 2.83
N GLN A 30 -19.09 -16.27 1.67
CA GLN A 30 -19.48 -14.86 1.48
C GLN A 30 -18.41 -13.83 1.86
N GLN A 31 -17.22 -14.27 2.29
CA GLN A 31 -16.06 -13.42 2.52
C GLN A 31 -15.57 -12.82 1.19
N VAL A 32 -14.88 -11.68 1.24
CA VAL A 32 -14.16 -11.12 0.09
C VAL A 32 -12.68 -11.40 0.27
N LEU A 33 -12.06 -12.11 -0.67
CA LEU A 33 -10.62 -12.30 -0.73
C LEU A 33 -9.94 -11.07 -1.32
N LEU A 34 -8.86 -10.62 -0.68
CA LEU A 34 -8.02 -9.51 -1.14
C LEU A 34 -6.79 -10.03 -1.90
N PRO A 35 -6.16 -9.20 -2.76
CA PRO A 35 -4.97 -9.56 -3.56
C PRO A 35 -3.76 -10.06 -2.74
N ASN A 36 -3.68 -9.69 -1.47
CA ASN A 36 -2.63 -10.13 -0.53
C ASN A 36 -3.01 -11.40 0.27
N GLY A 37 -4.11 -12.07 -0.09
CA GLY A 37 -4.58 -13.30 0.57
C GLY A 37 -5.43 -13.11 1.83
N TRP A 38 -5.54 -11.86 2.34
CA TRP A 38 -6.45 -11.54 3.45
C TRP A 38 -7.91 -11.61 3.02
N LYS A 39 -8.83 -11.74 3.98
CA LYS A 39 -10.27 -11.73 3.69
C LYS A 39 -11.02 -10.67 4.48
N LEU A 40 -12.18 -10.27 3.98
CA LEU A 40 -13.10 -9.36 4.62
C LEU A 40 -14.45 -10.02 4.87
N SER A 41 -15.01 -9.79 6.06
CA SER A 41 -16.41 -10.10 6.39
C SER A 41 -16.99 -9.00 7.30
N PRO A 42 -17.13 -7.76 6.81
CA PRO A 42 -17.42 -6.60 7.65
C PRO A 42 -18.76 -6.74 8.39
N ALA A 43 -18.78 -6.37 9.66
CA ALA A 43 -20.00 -6.35 10.46
C ALA A 43 -20.83 -5.07 10.22
N GLY A 44 -22.13 -5.17 10.54
CA GLY A 44 -23.03 -4.03 10.58
C GLY A 44 -23.55 -3.56 9.22
N ARG A 45 -23.99 -2.31 9.19
CA ARG A 45 -24.49 -1.60 7.99
C ARG A 45 -23.42 -0.63 7.51
N TYR A 46 -23.57 -0.07 6.32
CA TYR A 46 -22.59 0.91 5.84
C TYR A 46 -23.19 1.97 4.92
N LEU A 47 -22.44 3.06 4.77
CA LEU A 47 -22.65 4.11 3.77
C LEU A 47 -21.35 4.31 2.97
N GLN A 48 -21.47 4.59 1.68
CA GLN A 48 -20.33 4.84 0.80
C GLN A 48 -19.70 6.21 1.09
N LEU A 49 -18.39 6.26 1.30
CA LEU A 49 -17.61 7.49 1.44
C LEU A 49 -16.79 7.76 0.16
N GLY A 50 -16.02 8.85 0.18
CA GLY A 50 -14.99 9.14 -0.82
C GLY A 50 -13.76 8.24 -0.70
N ASP A 51 -12.71 8.53 -1.45
CA ASP A 51 -11.43 7.82 -1.38
C ASP A 51 -10.63 8.21 -0.13
N LEU A 52 -10.07 7.21 0.54
CA LEU A 52 -9.27 7.31 1.76
C LEU A 52 -9.81 8.33 2.77
N PRO A 53 -10.97 8.08 3.40
CA PRO A 53 -11.42 8.84 4.56
C PRO A 53 -10.38 8.72 5.68
N LEU A 54 -9.69 9.80 6.06
CA LEU A 54 -8.69 9.72 7.14
C LEU A 54 -9.26 10.02 8.53
N ASN A 55 -10.32 10.82 8.60
CA ASN A 55 -10.91 11.22 9.88
C ASN A 55 -12.44 11.37 9.78
N ILE A 56 -13.10 11.04 10.89
CA ILE A 56 -14.51 11.31 11.12
C ILE A 56 -14.67 12.06 12.44
N GLN A 57 -15.43 13.15 12.44
CA GLN A 57 -15.62 13.99 13.62
C GLN A 57 -17.10 14.06 13.96
N LEU A 58 -17.48 13.55 15.14
CA LEU A 58 -18.83 13.74 15.67
C LEU A 58 -19.00 15.18 16.16
N SER A 59 -20.17 15.75 15.90
CA SER A 59 -20.60 17.00 16.49
C SER A 59 -20.95 16.79 17.97
N ALA A 60 -20.86 17.84 18.80
CA ALA A 60 -21.09 17.74 20.25
C ALA A 60 -22.49 17.22 20.65
N SER A 61 -23.50 17.49 19.81
CA SER A 61 -24.88 17.02 19.95
C SER A 61 -25.09 15.58 19.44
N GLY A 62 -24.13 15.05 18.67
CA GLY A 62 -24.23 13.75 18.00
C GLY A 62 -25.19 13.73 16.80
N LYS A 63 -25.74 14.88 16.40
CA LYS A 63 -26.67 14.99 15.26
C LYS A 63 -25.96 14.96 13.91
N MET A 64 -24.68 15.31 13.87
CA MET A 64 -23.89 15.35 12.64
C MET A 64 -22.56 14.63 12.84
N LEU A 65 -22.09 14.01 11.76
CA LEU A 65 -20.76 13.46 11.61
C LEU A 65 -20.13 14.09 10.37
N ALA A 66 -18.99 14.74 10.52
CA ALA A 66 -18.19 15.18 9.37
C ALA A 66 -17.15 14.13 9.02
N VAL A 67 -16.87 13.96 7.74
CA VAL A 67 -15.83 13.07 7.20
C VAL A 67 -14.92 13.88 6.28
N THR A 68 -13.61 13.68 6.38
CA THR A 68 -12.62 14.21 5.43
C THR A 68 -12.09 13.06 4.58
N ASN A 69 -12.34 13.13 3.27
CA ASN A 69 -11.89 12.17 2.26
C ASN A 69 -10.61 12.73 1.62
N ASN A 70 -9.49 12.02 1.79
CA ASN A 70 -8.15 12.53 1.49
C ASN A 70 -7.38 11.70 0.48
N GLY A 71 -8.07 10.82 -0.26
CA GLY A 71 -7.44 9.99 -1.27
C GLY A 71 -6.87 10.79 -2.45
N GLN A 72 -6.32 10.03 -3.39
CA GLN A 72 -5.59 10.55 -4.54
C GLN A 72 -6.53 11.28 -5.50
N SER A 73 -7.76 10.79 -5.66
CA SER A 73 -8.75 11.26 -6.63
C SER A 73 -9.48 12.52 -6.15
N THR A 74 -10.71 12.44 -5.64
CA THR A 74 -11.52 13.62 -5.34
C THR A 74 -11.59 13.80 -3.84
N GLN A 75 -10.86 14.79 -3.33
CA GLN A 75 -10.96 15.14 -1.92
C GLN A 75 -12.25 15.90 -1.63
N SER A 76 -12.93 15.51 -0.56
CA SER A 76 -14.21 16.08 -0.17
C SER A 76 -14.42 16.06 1.34
N ILE A 77 -15.29 16.96 1.80
CA ILE A 77 -15.85 16.94 3.16
C ILE A 77 -17.30 16.48 3.05
N GLN A 78 -17.63 15.39 3.72
CA GLN A 78 -19.01 14.87 3.79
C GLN A 78 -19.61 15.16 5.16
N LEU A 79 -20.90 15.51 5.17
CA LEU A 79 -21.69 15.68 6.38
C LEU A 79 -22.76 14.59 6.41
N ILE A 80 -22.83 13.85 7.50
CA ILE A 80 -23.67 12.65 7.65
C ILE A 80 -24.56 12.82 8.88
N ASP A 81 -25.77 12.31 8.81
CA ASP A 81 -26.64 12.04 9.95
C ASP A 81 -26.32 10.63 10.46
N PRO A 82 -25.57 10.50 11.57
CA PRO A 82 -25.17 9.20 12.09
C PRO A 82 -26.32 8.46 12.82
N VAL A 83 -27.41 9.16 13.16
CA VAL A 83 -28.58 8.55 13.80
C VAL A 83 -29.40 7.80 12.76
N ASN A 84 -29.68 8.45 11.64
CA ASN A 84 -30.48 7.90 10.54
C ASN A 84 -29.63 7.22 9.45
N GLU A 85 -28.30 7.26 9.57
CA GLU A 85 -27.33 6.62 8.66
C GLU A 85 -27.44 7.16 7.22
N LYS A 86 -27.54 8.50 7.08
CA LYS A 86 -27.76 9.17 5.79
C LYS A 86 -26.72 10.25 5.51
N LEU A 87 -26.26 10.34 4.28
CA LEU A 87 -25.49 11.48 3.79
C LEU A 87 -26.41 12.71 3.77
N LEU A 88 -26.00 13.80 4.41
CA LEU A 88 -26.71 15.07 4.45
C LEU A 88 -26.23 16.01 3.34
N ASP A 89 -24.91 16.12 3.18
CA ASP A 89 -24.28 16.99 2.19
C ASP A 89 -22.84 16.57 1.89
N GLU A 90 -22.31 17.01 0.76
CA GLU A 90 -20.91 16.78 0.37
C GLU A 90 -20.33 18.00 -0.32
N LYS A 91 -19.10 18.35 0.05
CA LYS A 91 -18.35 19.45 -0.52
C LYS A 91 -16.99 19.00 -1.03
N VAL A 92 -16.81 19.00 -2.34
CA VAL A 92 -15.49 18.84 -2.96
C VAL A 92 -14.58 20.00 -2.54
N VAL A 93 -13.35 19.68 -2.15
CA VAL A 93 -12.32 20.63 -1.74
C VAL A 93 -11.06 20.45 -2.56
N GLY A 94 -10.26 21.52 -2.72
CA GLY A 94 -9.02 21.44 -3.48
C GLY A 94 -8.00 20.51 -2.81
N LYS A 95 -7.75 20.76 -1.52
CA LYS A 95 -6.83 20.00 -0.68
C LYS A 95 -7.36 19.91 0.74
N SER A 96 -7.11 18.78 1.35
CA SER A 96 -7.47 18.46 2.71
C SER A 96 -6.56 17.38 3.26
N TRP A 97 -6.55 17.30 4.59
CA TRP A 97 -5.88 16.24 5.33
C TRP A 97 -6.73 15.83 6.53
N TYR A 98 -6.10 15.11 7.45
CA TYR A 98 -6.68 14.58 8.69
C TYR A 98 -7.51 15.58 9.52
N GLY A 99 -7.13 16.86 9.60
CA GLY A 99 -7.74 17.82 10.51
C GLY A 99 -9.20 18.13 10.22
N LEU A 100 -10.06 17.93 11.22
CA LEU A 100 -11.49 18.18 11.16
C LEU A 100 -12.02 18.53 12.56
N ALA A 101 -12.73 19.64 12.73
CA ALA A 101 -13.25 20.07 14.03
C ALA A 101 -14.52 20.92 13.90
N PHE A 102 -15.55 20.64 14.69
CA PHE A 102 -16.71 21.53 14.83
C PHE A 102 -16.43 22.61 15.87
N SER A 103 -16.94 23.83 15.64
CA SER A 103 -17.17 24.77 16.72
C SER A 103 -18.18 24.19 17.72
N LYS A 104 -18.11 24.61 18.99
CA LYS A 104 -18.99 24.08 20.04
C LYS A 104 -20.48 24.28 19.77
N ASP A 105 -20.84 25.36 19.07
CA ASP A 105 -22.22 25.65 18.68
C ASP A 105 -22.65 24.94 17.38
N GLU A 106 -21.76 24.13 16.79
CA GLU A 106 -21.95 23.34 15.58
C GLU A 106 -22.26 24.15 14.32
N LYS A 107 -22.06 25.47 14.36
CA LYS A 107 -22.31 26.37 13.23
C LYS A 107 -21.12 26.50 12.29
N THR A 108 -19.93 26.12 12.73
CA THR A 108 -18.72 26.15 11.92
C THR A 108 -18.04 24.78 11.92
N LEU A 109 -17.66 24.31 10.74
CA LEU A 109 -16.81 23.13 10.56
C LEU A 109 -15.45 23.60 10.03
N TYR A 110 -14.39 23.35 10.77
CA TYR A 110 -13.01 23.56 10.36
C TYR A 110 -12.47 22.28 9.74
N ALA A 111 -11.80 22.40 8.59
CA ALA A 111 -11.09 21.31 7.94
C ALA A 111 -9.68 21.76 7.56
N SER A 112 -8.73 20.84 7.59
CA SER A 112 -7.37 21.11 7.09
C SER A 112 -7.41 21.42 5.59
N GLY A 113 -6.63 22.42 5.15
CA GLY A 113 -6.33 22.66 3.74
C GLY A 113 -5.08 21.92 3.25
N GLY A 114 -4.50 21.04 4.08
CA GLY A 114 -3.28 20.29 3.79
C GLY A 114 -2.14 21.20 3.35
N ASN A 115 -1.53 20.86 2.21
CA ASN A 115 -0.40 21.56 1.60
C ASN A 115 -0.74 22.93 0.98
N ASP A 116 -1.99 23.41 1.03
CA ASP A 116 -2.28 24.81 0.73
C ASP A 116 -1.99 25.75 1.91
N ASN A 117 -1.62 25.19 3.06
CA ASN A 117 -1.14 25.92 4.24
C ASN A 117 -2.18 26.92 4.79
N PHE A 118 -3.44 26.48 4.78
CA PHE A 118 -4.57 27.15 5.42
C PHE A 118 -5.51 26.17 6.12
N ILE A 119 -6.41 26.70 6.96
CA ILE A 119 -7.61 26.01 7.43
C ILE A 119 -8.80 26.48 6.61
N LEU A 120 -9.66 25.53 6.19
CA LEU A 120 -10.98 25.79 5.62
C LEU A 120 -11.99 25.92 6.76
N ALA A 121 -12.78 26.99 6.77
CA ALA A 121 -13.86 27.21 7.73
C ALA A 121 -15.21 27.28 6.99
N PHE A 122 -16.06 26.29 7.19
CA PHE A 122 -17.38 26.19 6.57
C PHE A 122 -18.46 26.60 7.55
N SER A 123 -19.39 27.45 7.14
CA SER A 123 -20.64 27.61 7.89
C SER A 123 -21.53 26.39 7.68
N ILE A 124 -22.21 25.95 8.74
CA ILE A 124 -23.20 24.88 8.71
C ILE A 124 -24.57 25.48 8.98
N SER A 125 -25.51 25.25 8.05
CA SER A 125 -26.90 25.68 8.19
C SER A 125 -27.83 24.69 7.49
N ASN A 126 -28.96 24.35 8.14
CA ASN A 126 -29.93 23.38 7.61
C ASN A 126 -29.29 22.06 7.13
N ASN A 127 -28.34 21.53 7.91
CA ASN A 127 -27.58 20.31 7.59
C ASN A 127 -26.80 20.37 6.26
N LYS A 128 -26.40 21.57 5.82
CA LYS A 128 -25.60 21.78 4.61
C LYS A 128 -24.28 22.49 4.92
N ILE A 129 -23.27 22.15 4.13
CA ILE A 129 -21.93 22.74 4.14
C ILE A 129 -21.96 24.00 3.25
N GLY A 130 -21.70 25.15 3.88
CA GLY A 130 -21.62 26.44 3.20
C GLY A 130 -20.39 26.59 2.30
N LYS A 131 -20.13 27.83 1.88
CA LYS A 131 -18.87 28.18 1.20
C LYS A 131 -17.75 28.25 2.25
N ALA A 132 -16.57 27.73 1.91
CA ALA A 132 -15.39 27.86 2.76
C ALA A 132 -14.89 29.31 2.81
N ASP A 133 -14.62 29.79 4.01
CA ASP A 133 -13.62 30.81 4.27
C ASP A 133 -12.25 30.16 4.50
N THR A 134 -11.16 30.90 4.27
CA THR A 134 -9.79 30.39 4.48
C THR A 134 -9.06 31.17 5.55
N ILE A 135 -8.37 30.47 6.45
CA ILE A 135 -7.43 31.06 7.41
C ILE A 135 -6.02 30.67 7.00
N LYS A 136 -5.30 31.59 6.35
CA LYS A 136 -3.98 31.32 5.76
C LYS A 136 -2.85 31.56 6.76
N PHE A 137 -1.88 30.66 6.77
CA PHE A 137 -0.67 30.78 7.61
C PHE A 137 0.61 30.39 6.87
N GLY A 138 0.50 30.22 5.54
CA GLY A 138 1.61 30.13 4.59
C GLY A 138 1.10 30.33 3.17
N LYS A 139 2.03 30.47 2.23
CA LYS A 139 1.79 30.39 0.79
C LYS A 139 1.56 28.91 0.41
N PRO A 140 0.73 28.61 -0.60
CA PRO A 140 0.55 27.23 -1.06
C PRO A 140 1.86 26.56 -1.47
N TRP A 141 1.91 25.23 -1.35
CA TRP A 141 3.03 24.42 -1.85
C TRP A 141 3.36 24.71 -3.32
N PRO A 142 4.64 24.72 -3.73
CA PRO A 142 5.84 24.40 -2.96
C PRO A 142 6.50 25.60 -2.27
N ALA A 143 5.87 26.78 -2.26
CA ALA A 143 6.50 28.01 -1.75
C ALA A 143 6.81 27.91 -0.25
N ASP A 144 5.81 27.53 0.56
CA ASP A 144 6.02 27.19 1.96
C ASP A 144 5.72 25.69 2.16
N LYS A 145 6.63 24.98 2.83
CA LYS A 145 6.50 23.54 3.10
C LYS A 145 5.98 23.33 4.52
N ILE A 146 4.66 23.44 4.72
CA ILE A 146 4.03 23.37 6.05
C ILE A 146 3.12 22.14 6.17
N CYS A 147 2.07 22.06 5.36
CA CYS A 147 1.01 21.04 5.40
C CYS A 147 0.30 20.92 6.76
N ALA A 148 -0.91 21.47 6.83
CA ALA A 148 -1.77 21.38 8.00
C ALA A 148 -2.29 19.95 8.21
N THR A 149 -2.17 19.40 9.42
CA THR A 149 -2.65 18.05 9.76
C THR A 149 -3.80 18.14 10.76
N GLY A 150 -3.62 17.71 12.01
CA GLY A 150 -4.67 17.76 13.04
C GLY A 150 -5.05 19.17 13.47
N ILE A 151 -6.33 19.33 13.86
CA ILE A 151 -6.94 20.60 14.29
C ILE A 151 -7.67 20.39 15.60
N ALA A 152 -7.51 21.34 16.52
CA ALA A 152 -8.36 21.48 17.71
C ALA A 152 -8.84 22.92 17.85
N VAL A 153 -10.10 23.12 18.27
CA VAL A 153 -10.66 24.45 18.52
C VAL A 153 -11.22 24.50 19.94
N ASN A 154 -11.00 25.62 20.62
CA ASN A 154 -11.49 25.78 21.98
C ASN A 154 -13.02 26.03 22.01
N LYS A 155 -13.63 25.82 23.18
CA LYS A 155 -15.07 25.88 23.42
C LYS A 155 -15.68 27.23 23.11
N SER A 156 -14.94 28.32 23.31
CA SER A 156 -15.38 29.69 22.99
C SER A 156 -15.16 30.07 21.53
N ASN A 157 -14.53 29.20 20.73
CA ASN A 157 -14.19 29.45 19.34
C ASN A 157 -13.32 30.71 19.15
N THR A 158 -12.41 30.97 20.09
CA THR A 158 -11.48 32.12 20.09
C THR A 158 -10.04 31.71 19.82
N VAL A 159 -9.71 30.42 19.94
CA VAL A 159 -8.38 29.89 19.64
C VAL A 159 -8.53 28.57 18.87
N LEU A 160 -7.87 28.49 17.73
CA LEU A 160 -7.70 27.29 16.93
C LEU A 160 -6.23 26.89 16.94
N TYR A 161 -5.98 25.60 17.14
CA TYR A 161 -4.68 24.97 17.07
C TYR A 161 -4.63 24.08 15.83
N THR A 162 -3.55 24.14 15.07
CA THR A 162 -3.25 23.14 14.03
C THR A 162 -1.80 22.73 14.14
N VAL A 163 -1.55 21.44 13.96
CA VAL A 163 -0.19 20.91 13.87
C VAL A 163 0.16 20.59 12.43
N THR A 164 1.44 20.45 12.13
CA THR A 164 1.93 20.38 10.76
C THR A 164 3.00 19.31 10.61
N LYS A 165 3.05 18.67 9.43
CA LYS A 165 4.03 17.62 9.14
C LYS A 165 5.33 18.18 8.58
N GLU A 166 5.29 19.02 7.55
CA GLU A 166 6.50 19.34 6.76
C GLU A 166 7.46 20.28 7.47
N ASP A 167 6.95 21.27 8.22
CA ASP A 167 7.80 22.18 9.01
C ASP A 167 7.82 21.83 10.51
N SER A 168 7.15 20.74 10.91
CA SER A 168 7.11 20.23 12.28
C SER A 168 6.77 21.32 13.30
N ALA A 169 5.55 21.87 13.26
CA ALA A 169 5.16 22.99 14.10
C ALA A 169 3.72 22.89 14.63
N LEU A 170 3.48 23.59 15.74
CA LEU A 170 2.16 23.95 16.23
C LEU A 170 1.89 25.41 15.85
N TYR A 171 0.78 25.65 15.17
CA TYR A 171 0.25 26.97 14.86
C TYR A 171 -0.94 27.27 15.76
N ILE A 172 -0.94 28.47 16.35
CA ILE A 172 -2.00 29.00 17.20
C ILE A 172 -2.64 30.16 16.46
N ILE A 173 -3.95 30.10 16.29
CA ILE A 173 -4.70 30.93 15.35
C ILE A 173 -5.90 31.53 16.07
N ASP A 174 -6.15 32.81 15.83
CA ASP A 174 -7.43 33.43 16.13
C ASP A 174 -8.37 33.23 14.93
N PRO A 175 -9.42 32.39 15.04
CA PRO A 175 -10.30 32.08 13.93
C PRO A 175 -11.19 33.27 13.52
N LYS A 176 -11.39 34.27 14.39
CA LYS A 176 -12.19 35.46 14.09
C LYS A 176 -11.41 36.46 13.26
N THR A 177 -10.18 36.78 13.68
CA THR A 177 -9.29 37.69 12.93
C THR A 177 -8.56 37.00 11.78
N ARG A 178 -8.59 35.66 11.75
CA ARG A 178 -7.95 34.81 10.72
C ARG A 178 -6.43 34.99 10.69
N SER A 179 -5.83 35.16 11.86
CA SER A 179 -4.40 35.46 12.01
C SER A 179 -3.70 34.43 12.90
N VAL A 180 -2.44 34.14 12.57
CA VAL A 180 -1.56 33.34 13.43
C VAL A 180 -1.10 34.22 14.58
N THR A 181 -1.40 33.81 15.80
CA THR A 181 -0.99 34.51 17.03
C THR A 181 0.34 33.97 17.56
N SER A 182 0.66 32.70 17.29
CA SER A 182 1.92 32.09 17.70
C SER A 182 2.26 30.86 16.84
N LYS A 183 3.56 30.55 16.76
CA LYS A 183 4.11 29.34 16.12
C LYS A 183 5.14 28.72 17.05
N VAL A 184 5.00 27.44 17.33
CA VAL A 184 5.90 26.67 18.22
C VAL A 184 6.53 25.54 17.42
N LYS A 185 7.87 25.44 17.43
CA LYS A 185 8.58 24.34 16.77
C LYS A 185 8.38 23.03 17.56
N LEU A 186 8.09 21.95 16.84
CA LEU A 186 7.99 20.59 17.34
C LEU A 186 9.25 19.80 16.94
N PRO A 187 9.58 18.70 17.66
CA PRO A 187 10.80 17.94 17.41
C PRO A 187 10.79 17.16 16.09
N ALA A 188 9.61 16.78 15.58
CA ALA A 188 9.43 16.06 14.32
C ALA A 188 8.01 16.26 13.77
N GLU A 189 7.68 15.63 12.64
CA GLU A 189 6.36 15.66 12.00
C GLU A 189 5.24 15.36 12.99
N ALA A 190 4.18 16.18 13.00
CA ALA A 190 3.03 15.99 13.86
C ALA A 190 1.80 15.50 13.09
N TYR A 191 1.04 14.59 13.70
CA TYR A 191 -0.14 13.97 13.08
C TYR A 191 -1.45 14.63 13.56
N SER A 192 -1.72 14.59 14.88
CA SER A 192 -2.95 15.10 15.47
C SER A 192 -2.69 15.95 16.72
N CYS A 193 -3.69 16.75 17.10
CA CYS A 193 -3.71 17.45 18.39
C CYS A 193 -5.11 17.50 18.99
N LEU A 194 -5.20 17.51 20.32
CA LEU A 194 -6.48 17.60 21.05
C LEU A 194 -6.34 18.34 22.38
N LEU A 195 -7.37 19.08 22.76
CA LEU A 195 -7.41 19.85 24.00
C LEU A 195 -7.92 19.00 25.18
N SER A 196 -7.32 19.21 26.36
CA SER A 196 -7.88 18.73 27.62
C SER A 196 -9.28 19.33 27.86
N PRO A 197 -10.16 18.67 28.64
CA PRO A 197 -11.49 19.20 28.95
C PRO A 197 -11.48 20.57 29.63
N ASP A 198 -10.42 20.92 30.35
CA ASP A 198 -10.23 22.25 30.97
C ASP A 198 -9.49 23.25 30.05
N GLU A 199 -9.10 22.83 28.85
CA GLU A 199 -8.41 23.60 27.81
C GLU A 199 -7.02 24.13 28.20
N LYS A 200 -6.45 23.64 29.32
CA LYS A 200 -5.13 24.05 29.83
C LYS A 200 -3.96 23.33 29.17
N THR A 201 -4.21 22.16 28.59
CA THR A 201 -3.19 21.35 27.91
C THR A 201 -3.68 20.95 26.52
N LEU A 202 -2.86 21.19 25.51
CA LEU A 202 -2.99 20.60 24.19
C LEU A 202 -2.03 19.42 24.09
N TYR A 203 -2.56 18.23 23.83
CA TYR A 203 -1.75 17.04 23.54
C TYR A 203 -1.50 16.97 22.04
N ILE A 204 -0.29 16.60 21.63
CA ILE A 204 0.13 16.54 20.24
C ILE A 204 0.84 15.21 19.98
N SER A 205 0.41 14.46 18.97
CA SER A 205 1.11 13.25 18.54
C SER A 205 2.21 13.61 17.54
N ILE A 206 3.46 13.31 17.92
CA ILE A 206 4.67 13.57 17.15
C ILE A 206 5.03 12.28 16.40
N TRP A 207 4.46 12.15 15.21
CA TRP A 207 4.44 10.96 14.38
C TRP A 207 5.85 10.42 14.07
N GLY A 208 6.72 11.26 13.50
CA GLY A 208 8.11 10.90 13.20
C GLY A 208 9.06 10.93 14.41
N GLY A 209 8.54 11.30 15.60
CA GLY A 209 9.32 11.51 16.81
C GLY A 209 9.06 10.51 17.94
N GLU A 210 8.12 9.57 17.75
CA GLU A 210 7.77 8.53 18.75
C GLU A 210 7.38 9.13 20.10
N GLN A 211 6.73 10.30 20.07
CA GLN A 211 6.45 11.11 21.25
C GLN A 211 5.03 11.66 21.26
N VAL A 212 4.54 11.91 22.47
CA VAL A 212 3.41 12.83 22.70
C VAL A 212 3.94 14.08 23.40
N ALA A 213 3.64 15.24 22.82
CA ALA A 213 3.93 16.54 23.41
C ALA A 213 2.73 17.07 24.19
N PHE A 214 3.02 17.75 25.30
CA PHE A 214 2.08 18.40 26.22
C PHE A 214 2.39 19.90 26.16
N TYR A 215 1.53 20.65 25.48
CA TYR A 215 1.63 22.09 25.36
C TYR A 215 0.68 22.75 26.37
N ASN A 216 1.23 23.51 27.31
CA ASN A 216 0.41 24.27 28.25
C ASN A 216 -0.08 25.57 27.60
N THR A 217 -1.39 25.75 27.51
CA THR A 217 -2.00 26.83 26.72
C THR A 217 -1.88 28.22 27.37
N GLU A 218 -1.64 28.28 28.68
CA GLU A 218 -1.47 29.53 29.45
C GLU A 218 -0.01 30.01 29.45
N THR A 219 0.92 29.09 29.74
CA THR A 219 2.36 29.38 29.88
C THR A 219 3.16 29.17 28.60
N GLN A 220 2.54 28.56 27.59
CA GLN A 220 3.14 28.22 26.29
C GLN A 220 4.35 27.27 26.39
N LYS A 221 4.46 26.52 27.49
CA LYS A 221 5.55 25.55 27.69
C LYS A 221 5.22 24.22 27.03
N LEU A 222 6.23 23.64 26.37
CA LEU A 222 6.18 22.30 25.75
C LEU A 222 7.00 21.31 26.58
N SER A 223 6.50 20.09 26.73
CA SER A 223 7.18 18.95 27.36
C SER A 223 6.70 17.66 26.70
N ASN A 224 7.50 16.60 26.66
CA ASN A 224 7.17 15.39 25.88
C ASN A 224 7.29 14.11 26.72
N ILE A 225 6.65 13.05 26.25
CA ILE A 225 6.85 11.67 26.71
C ILE A 225 7.07 10.77 25.50
N THR A 226 8.02 9.84 25.58
CA THR A 226 8.24 8.81 24.55
C THR A 226 7.15 7.75 24.63
N VAL A 227 6.64 7.33 23.49
CA VAL A 227 5.63 6.28 23.30
C VAL A 227 6.12 5.29 22.23
N GLY A 228 5.24 4.46 21.66
CA GLY A 228 5.57 3.56 20.55
C GLY A 228 5.78 4.30 19.23
N SER A 229 6.19 3.56 18.20
CA SER A 229 6.47 4.13 16.89
C SER A 229 5.21 4.57 16.15
N HIS A 230 5.29 5.72 15.49
CA HIS A 230 4.20 6.39 14.77
C HIS A 230 2.96 6.67 15.65
N PRO A 231 3.09 7.48 16.72
CA PRO A 231 1.92 7.92 17.48
C PRO A 231 1.03 8.80 16.59
N ASN A 232 -0.25 8.46 16.50
CA ASN A 232 -1.18 9.11 15.56
C ASN A 232 -2.46 9.64 16.26
N GLU A 233 -3.60 8.95 16.16
CA GLU A 233 -4.83 9.32 16.86
C GLU A 233 -4.62 9.24 18.37
N MET A 234 -5.24 10.19 19.04
CA MET A 234 -5.24 10.25 20.50
C MET A 234 -6.66 10.45 21.00
N LEU A 235 -6.96 9.88 22.15
CA LEU A 235 -8.29 9.93 22.75
C LEU A 235 -8.19 10.22 24.25
N LEU A 236 -8.89 11.26 24.71
CA LEU A 236 -9.07 11.51 26.14
C LEU A 236 -10.36 10.89 26.64
N ASN A 237 -10.35 10.44 27.88
CA ASN A 237 -11.59 10.22 28.61
C ASN A 237 -12.24 11.57 29.01
N LYS A 238 -13.52 11.56 29.38
CA LYS A 238 -14.35 12.74 29.71
C LYS A 238 -13.74 13.61 30.81
N LYS A 239 -13.09 12.98 31.80
CA LYS A 239 -12.40 13.69 32.89
C LYS A 239 -11.04 14.26 32.47
N GLY A 240 -10.49 13.81 31.34
CA GLY A 240 -9.18 14.23 30.83
C GLY A 240 -7.99 13.70 31.64
N ASN A 241 -8.19 12.75 32.54
CA ASN A 241 -7.12 12.19 33.37
C ASN A 241 -6.44 10.97 32.73
N TRP A 242 -6.99 10.45 31.62
CA TRP A 242 -6.44 9.36 30.83
C TRP A 242 -6.37 9.75 29.35
N LEU A 243 -5.21 9.53 28.74
CA LEU A 243 -4.96 9.72 27.32
C LEU A 243 -4.54 8.37 26.71
N PHE A 244 -5.25 7.95 25.68
CA PHE A 244 -4.94 6.77 24.87
C PHE A 244 -4.27 7.25 23.58
N VAL A 245 -3.18 6.60 23.17
CA VAL A 245 -2.35 6.99 22.02
C VAL A 245 -2.09 5.76 21.17
N ALA A 246 -2.60 5.74 19.94
CA ALA A 246 -2.34 4.66 19.00
C ALA A 246 -0.95 4.82 18.35
N ASN A 247 -0.21 3.72 18.24
CA ASN A 247 1.13 3.66 17.67
C ASN A 247 1.10 2.72 16.46
N ALA A 248 0.96 3.28 15.25
CA ALA A 248 0.66 2.48 14.06
C ALA A 248 1.80 1.55 13.63
N ASN A 249 3.05 1.98 13.78
CA ASN A 249 4.23 1.21 13.37
C ASN A 249 4.75 0.30 14.51
N ASP A 250 3.91 0.02 15.53
CA ASP A 250 4.27 -0.74 16.73
C ASP A 250 3.14 -1.67 17.25
N ASN A 251 1.99 -1.72 16.58
CA ASN A 251 0.81 -2.54 16.93
C ASN A 251 0.28 -2.32 18.36
N SER A 252 0.36 -1.08 18.88
CA SER A 252 0.12 -0.82 20.29
C SER A 252 -0.70 0.44 20.56
N VAL A 253 -1.29 0.50 21.76
CA VAL A 253 -1.86 1.74 22.33
C VAL A 253 -1.21 2.02 23.68
N ALA A 254 -0.59 3.19 23.81
CA ALA A 254 -0.07 3.68 25.09
C ALA A 254 -1.19 4.35 25.90
N ILE A 255 -1.29 4.03 27.18
CA ILE A 255 -2.27 4.61 28.11
C ILE A 255 -1.52 5.49 29.12
N ILE A 256 -1.78 6.79 29.07
CA ILE A 256 -1.06 7.81 29.83
C ILE A 256 -1.97 8.40 30.90
N ASN A 257 -1.51 8.40 32.14
CA ASN A 257 -2.10 9.24 33.18
C ASN A 257 -1.65 10.68 32.97
N THR A 258 -2.59 11.59 32.68
CA THR A 258 -2.26 12.96 32.30
C THR A 258 -1.83 13.83 33.48
N VAL A 259 -2.21 13.45 34.71
CA VAL A 259 -1.84 14.16 35.95
C VAL A 259 -0.39 13.85 36.30
N THR A 260 -0.03 12.57 36.32
CA THR A 260 1.34 12.15 36.64
C THR A 260 2.29 12.21 35.44
N ARG A 261 1.74 12.38 34.22
CA ARG A 261 2.45 12.34 32.94
C ARG A 261 3.30 11.08 32.78
N LYS A 262 2.68 9.93 33.05
CA LYS A 262 3.33 8.62 32.97
C LYS A 262 2.47 7.67 32.15
N ILE A 263 3.12 6.85 31.33
CA ILE A 263 2.49 5.65 30.76
C ILE A 263 2.23 4.70 31.92
N VAL A 264 0.98 4.29 32.10
CA VAL A 264 0.58 3.30 33.12
C VAL A 264 0.48 1.90 32.52
N GLU A 265 0.30 1.81 31.20
CA GLU A 265 0.10 0.57 30.47
C GLU A 265 0.35 0.81 28.97
N THR A 266 0.79 -0.21 28.25
CA THR A 266 0.79 -0.25 26.79
C THR A 266 0.13 -1.56 26.38
N VAL A 267 -0.97 -1.48 25.64
CA VAL A 267 -1.72 -2.66 25.21
C VAL A 267 -1.31 -3.03 23.78
N ALA A 268 -0.98 -4.30 23.56
CA ALA A 268 -0.73 -4.84 22.22
C ALA A 268 -2.08 -5.15 21.55
N THR A 269 -2.26 -4.72 20.31
CA THR A 269 -3.55 -4.81 19.61
C THR A 269 -3.57 -5.91 18.55
N ALA A 270 -2.43 -6.56 18.28
CA ALA A 270 -2.31 -7.64 17.31
C ALA A 270 -3.23 -8.83 17.62
N LEU A 271 -3.64 -9.55 16.58
CA LEU A 271 -4.51 -10.73 16.68
C LEU A 271 -3.86 -11.88 17.45
N TYR A 272 -2.53 -11.96 17.38
CA TYR A 272 -1.72 -12.96 18.07
C TYR A 272 -0.59 -12.26 18.83
N PRO A 273 -0.08 -12.84 19.92
CA PRO A 273 1.14 -12.37 20.57
C PRO A 273 2.31 -12.43 19.58
N THR A 274 2.73 -11.28 19.06
CA THR A 274 3.85 -11.19 18.13
C THR A 274 4.61 -9.88 18.33
N HIS A 275 5.87 -9.89 17.91
CA HIS A 275 6.71 -8.71 17.80
C HIS A 275 6.65 -8.09 16.41
N LEU A 276 6.19 -8.85 15.40
CA LEU A 276 6.12 -8.42 14.00
C LEU A 276 5.19 -7.24 13.84
N THR A 277 5.60 -6.25 13.07
CA THR A 277 4.76 -5.09 12.75
C THR A 277 3.66 -5.45 11.75
N GLY A 278 2.70 -4.52 11.58
CA GLY A 278 1.74 -4.56 10.50
C GLY A 278 0.28 -4.64 10.93
N SER A 279 -0.07 -4.53 12.22
CA SER A 279 -1.49 -4.33 12.61
C SER A 279 -1.99 -2.92 12.29
N THR A 280 -1.08 -1.94 12.24
CA THR A 280 -1.34 -0.55 11.86
C THR A 280 -2.46 0.08 12.68
N THR A 281 -2.18 0.21 13.99
CA THR A 281 -3.08 0.78 14.98
C THR A 281 -3.35 2.26 14.70
N ASN A 282 -4.54 2.59 14.20
CA ASN A 282 -4.90 3.92 13.72
C ASN A 282 -5.93 4.61 14.64
N GLY A 283 -7.22 4.27 14.51
CA GLY A 283 -8.33 4.99 15.16
C GLY A 283 -8.68 4.48 16.56
N LEU A 284 -9.17 5.37 17.42
CA LEU A 284 -9.56 5.05 18.81
C LEU A 284 -10.95 5.60 19.15
N ALA A 285 -11.76 4.81 19.85
CA ALA A 285 -13.01 5.28 20.46
C ALA A 285 -13.33 4.58 21.78
N LEU A 286 -13.91 5.32 22.73
CA LEU A 286 -14.43 4.76 23.98
C LEU A 286 -15.94 4.55 23.87
N SER A 287 -16.45 3.51 24.52
CA SER A 287 -17.87 3.37 24.81
C SER A 287 -18.37 4.57 25.62
N VAL A 288 -19.68 4.82 25.59
CA VAL A 288 -20.28 5.96 26.29
C VAL A 288 -20.02 5.92 27.81
N ASP A 289 -19.87 4.74 28.41
CA ASP A 289 -19.52 4.57 29.83
C ASP A 289 -18.01 4.52 30.11
N GLU A 290 -17.18 4.69 29.07
CA GLU A 290 -15.70 4.72 29.11
C GLU A 290 -15.06 3.43 29.64
N LYS A 291 -15.78 2.31 29.58
CA LYS A 291 -15.28 1.01 30.01
C LYS A 291 -14.73 0.17 28.87
N THR A 292 -15.11 0.44 27.64
CA THR A 292 -14.64 -0.32 26.47
C THR A 292 -13.91 0.61 25.51
N LEU A 293 -12.71 0.20 25.10
CA LEU A 293 -11.91 0.86 24.07
C LEU A 293 -12.00 0.03 22.78
N TYR A 294 -12.37 0.70 21.69
CA TYR A 294 -12.35 0.17 20.33
C TYR A 294 -11.15 0.76 19.59
N ILE A 295 -10.36 -0.10 18.97
CA ILE A 295 -9.09 0.26 18.34
C ILE A 295 -9.09 -0.25 16.91
N ALA A 296 -8.97 0.61 15.91
CA ALA A 296 -8.85 0.20 14.52
C ALA A 296 -7.43 -0.29 14.21
N ASN A 297 -7.32 -1.56 13.83
CA ASN A 297 -6.12 -2.13 13.22
C ASN A 297 -6.34 -2.14 11.70
N ALA A 298 -5.70 -1.21 11.00
CA ALA A 298 -5.96 -0.97 9.58
C ALA A 298 -5.66 -2.20 8.72
N ASP A 299 -4.47 -2.74 8.88
CA ASP A 299 -4.00 -3.85 8.07
C ASP A 299 -4.59 -5.20 8.47
N ASN A 300 -5.13 -5.30 9.69
CA ASN A 300 -5.91 -6.48 10.09
C ASN A 300 -7.38 -6.42 9.68
N ASN A 301 -7.87 -5.28 9.18
CA ASN A 301 -9.27 -5.08 8.80
C ASN A 301 -10.27 -5.38 9.94
N CYS A 302 -9.90 -5.03 11.18
CA CYS A 302 -10.71 -5.27 12.37
C CYS A 302 -10.60 -4.15 13.41
N LEU A 303 -11.54 -4.13 14.35
CA LEU A 303 -11.37 -3.42 15.62
C LEU A 303 -10.91 -4.39 16.70
N ALA A 304 -9.83 -4.09 17.41
CA ALA A 304 -9.52 -4.72 18.69
C ALA A 304 -10.34 -4.07 19.81
N VAL A 305 -10.87 -4.88 20.74
CA VAL A 305 -11.79 -4.45 21.79
C VAL A 305 -11.18 -4.75 23.16
N PHE A 306 -11.08 -3.74 24.02
CA PHE A 306 -10.50 -3.85 25.36
C PHE A 306 -11.43 -3.31 26.44
N ASP A 307 -11.51 -3.99 27.58
CA ASP A 307 -11.99 -3.42 28.84
C ASP A 307 -10.90 -2.51 29.41
N VAL A 308 -11.22 -1.24 29.57
CA VAL A 308 -10.36 -0.19 30.13
C VAL A 308 -11.01 0.50 31.33
N SER A 309 -11.95 -0.18 32.00
CA SER A 309 -12.61 0.32 33.21
C SER A 309 -11.63 0.60 34.36
N LYS A 310 -10.45 -0.01 34.33
CA LYS A 310 -9.32 0.21 35.24
C LYS A 310 -8.01 0.37 34.45
N PRO A 311 -7.72 1.56 33.89
CA PRO A 311 -6.46 1.81 33.17
C PRO A 311 -5.24 1.42 34.01
N GLY A 312 -4.28 0.70 33.42
CA GLY A 312 -3.21 0.00 34.15
C GLY A 312 -3.47 -1.49 34.33
N ASN A 313 -4.69 -1.96 34.06
CA ASN A 313 -5.11 -3.36 34.13
C ASN A 313 -6.16 -3.65 33.04
N SER A 314 -5.90 -3.21 31.82
CA SER A 314 -6.82 -3.39 30.70
C SER A 314 -6.91 -4.86 30.29
N LYS A 315 -8.03 -5.29 29.71
CA LYS A 315 -8.25 -6.68 29.31
C LYS A 315 -8.73 -6.77 27.87
N SER A 316 -8.06 -7.55 27.04
CA SER A 316 -8.57 -7.87 25.71
C SER A 316 -9.90 -8.62 25.83
N MET A 317 -10.88 -8.20 25.03
CA MET A 317 -12.23 -8.77 24.99
C MET A 317 -12.51 -9.52 23.69
N GLY A 318 -11.80 -9.19 22.60
CA GLY A 318 -12.00 -9.79 21.28
C GLY A 318 -11.86 -8.78 20.15
N PHE A 319 -12.37 -9.15 18.97
CA PHE A 319 -12.27 -8.36 17.74
C PHE A 319 -13.61 -8.22 17.01
N ILE A 320 -13.75 -7.15 16.22
CA ILE A 320 -14.91 -6.89 15.35
C ILE A 320 -14.42 -6.76 13.90
N PRO A 321 -14.94 -7.55 12.93
CA PRO A 321 -14.52 -7.42 11.54
C PRO A 321 -15.11 -6.15 10.91
N VAL A 322 -14.28 -5.42 10.17
CA VAL A 322 -14.68 -4.18 9.48
C VAL A 322 -14.20 -4.19 8.03
N GLY A 323 -14.30 -3.07 7.34
CA GLY A 323 -13.82 -2.96 5.96
C GLY A 323 -12.30 -2.92 5.85
N TRP A 324 -11.84 -2.80 4.61
CA TRP A 324 -10.44 -2.72 4.28
C TRP A 324 -9.83 -1.40 4.80
N TYR A 325 -8.79 -1.53 5.61
CA TYR A 325 -7.97 -0.43 6.10
C TYR A 325 -8.74 0.59 6.97
N PRO A 326 -9.32 0.21 8.13
CA PRO A 326 -9.99 1.14 9.03
C PRO A 326 -9.05 2.25 9.53
N THR A 327 -9.43 3.50 9.26
CA THR A 327 -8.63 4.70 9.51
C THR A 327 -9.05 5.43 10.79
N ASN A 328 -10.35 5.44 11.12
CA ASN A 328 -10.87 6.15 12.28
C ASN A 328 -12.12 5.49 12.87
N VAL A 329 -12.34 5.68 14.17
CA VAL A 329 -13.48 5.13 14.93
C VAL A 329 -14.09 6.20 15.81
N LYS A 330 -15.42 6.25 15.90
CA LYS A 330 -16.18 7.04 16.89
C LYS A 330 -17.35 6.22 17.45
N VAL A 331 -17.90 6.64 18.58
CA VAL A 331 -19.07 6.00 19.20
C VAL A 331 -20.21 7.02 19.38
N LEU A 332 -21.42 6.63 19.00
CA LEU A 332 -22.65 7.39 19.23
C LEU A 332 -23.71 6.49 19.88
N GLY A 333 -23.96 6.69 21.17
CA GLY A 333 -24.86 5.83 21.93
C GLY A 333 -24.33 4.38 21.96
N LYS A 334 -25.06 3.46 21.33
CA LYS A 334 -24.62 2.06 21.15
C LYS A 334 -24.04 1.77 19.77
N LYS A 335 -23.94 2.76 18.88
CA LYS A 335 -23.35 2.57 17.55
C LYS A 335 -21.86 2.87 17.57
N ILE A 336 -21.08 1.98 16.98
CA ILE A 336 -19.68 2.16 16.62
C ILE A 336 -19.66 2.58 15.16
N LEU A 337 -18.98 3.69 14.88
CA LEU A 337 -18.84 4.29 13.55
C LEU A 337 -17.40 4.09 13.10
N VAL A 338 -17.17 3.43 11.96
CA VAL A 338 -15.82 3.10 11.48
C VAL A 338 -15.64 3.60 10.06
N ALA A 339 -14.66 4.47 9.84
CA ALA A 339 -14.23 4.82 8.49
C ALA A 339 -13.22 3.78 7.99
N ASN A 340 -13.48 3.18 6.83
CA ASN A 340 -12.60 2.24 6.15
C ASN A 340 -12.01 2.91 4.90
N GLY A 341 -10.69 2.94 4.79
CA GLY A 341 -9.94 3.67 3.77
C GLY A 341 -10.11 3.12 2.35
N LYS A 342 -10.02 1.80 2.21
CA LYS A 342 -10.03 1.08 0.91
C LYS A 342 -11.36 0.36 0.61
N GLY A 343 -12.37 0.51 1.49
CA GLY A 343 -13.72 -0.01 1.23
C GLY A 343 -13.87 -1.50 1.55
N PHE A 344 -14.44 -2.30 0.64
CA PHE A 344 -14.78 -3.72 0.90
C PHE A 344 -14.29 -4.73 -0.14
N THR A 345 -13.56 -4.29 -1.16
CA THR A 345 -13.06 -5.17 -2.21
C THR A 345 -11.97 -4.48 -3.01
N SER A 346 -11.02 -5.25 -3.54
CA SER A 346 -10.26 -4.85 -4.72
C SER A 346 -11.14 -4.96 -5.96
N MET A 347 -10.66 -4.46 -7.09
CA MET A 347 -11.37 -4.62 -8.36
C MET A 347 -10.39 -4.56 -9.52
N ALA A 348 -10.75 -5.25 -10.61
CA ALA A 348 -10.15 -4.99 -11.90
C ALA A 348 -10.27 -3.51 -12.25
N ASN A 349 -9.29 -2.99 -12.99
CA ASN A 349 -9.28 -1.64 -13.55
C ASN A 349 -9.47 -1.69 -15.06
N PRO A 350 -10.53 -2.35 -15.58
CA PRO A 350 -10.59 -2.58 -16.99
C PRO A 350 -10.69 -1.23 -17.72
N ARG A 351 -11.59 -0.34 -17.29
CA ARG A 351 -11.67 1.03 -17.82
C ARG A 351 -10.61 1.92 -17.17
N GLY A 352 -9.41 1.38 -16.97
CA GLY A 352 -8.21 2.17 -16.82
C GLY A 352 -8.24 3.31 -17.85
N PRO A 353 -7.74 4.49 -17.48
CA PRO A 353 -8.00 5.77 -18.13
C PRO A 353 -8.00 5.72 -19.64
N GLN A 354 -8.86 6.55 -20.27
CA GLN A 354 -9.22 6.47 -21.69
C GLN A 354 -8.73 7.74 -22.41
N PRO A 355 -7.42 7.90 -22.62
CA PRO A 355 -6.80 9.21 -22.68
C PRO A 355 -6.80 9.78 -24.12
N VAL A 356 -7.44 9.03 -25.04
CA VAL A 356 -7.98 9.49 -26.33
C VAL A 356 -9.18 10.43 -26.20
N ARG A 357 -9.82 10.54 -25.04
CA ARG A 357 -10.85 11.57 -24.84
C ARG A 357 -10.18 12.94 -24.85
N LYS A 358 -10.77 13.91 -25.56
CA LYS A 358 -10.27 15.30 -25.68
C LYS A 358 -10.03 16.01 -24.33
N ALA A 359 -10.53 15.46 -23.23
CA ALA A 359 -10.20 15.85 -21.87
C ALA A 359 -9.91 14.59 -21.04
N ASP A 360 -8.65 14.40 -20.66
CA ASP A 360 -8.24 13.48 -19.59
C ASP A 360 -8.64 14.10 -18.24
N ASN A 361 -9.45 13.39 -17.45
CA ASN A 361 -10.04 13.86 -16.20
C ASN A 361 -9.86 12.88 -15.03
N SER A 362 -9.00 11.89 -15.23
CA SER A 362 -8.65 10.83 -14.30
C SER A 362 -7.99 11.35 -13.05
N GLY A 363 -7.33 12.52 -13.20
CA GLY A 363 -6.62 13.23 -12.15
C GLY A 363 -5.48 12.40 -11.61
N TYR A 364 -4.48 12.14 -12.43
CA TYR A 364 -3.18 11.68 -11.97
C TYR A 364 -2.28 12.85 -11.58
N GLN A 365 -1.51 12.70 -10.49
CA GLN A 365 -0.69 13.76 -9.89
C GLN A 365 -1.41 15.09 -9.82
N LYS A 366 -2.73 15.00 -9.72
CA LYS A 366 -3.78 16.02 -9.61
C LYS A 366 -4.96 15.30 -8.96
N GLY A 367 -5.94 16.03 -8.45
CA GLY A 367 -7.19 15.37 -8.06
C GLY A 367 -7.98 14.93 -9.28
N ALA A 368 -8.68 13.78 -9.20
CA ALA A 368 -9.67 13.38 -10.20
C ALA A 368 -10.71 14.49 -10.41
N THR A 369 -10.91 14.87 -11.67
CA THR A 369 -11.93 15.85 -12.08
C THR A 369 -13.17 15.17 -12.66
N ASN A 370 -13.16 13.84 -12.85
CA ASN A 370 -14.31 13.01 -13.26
C ASN A 370 -14.20 11.55 -12.75
N SER A 371 -15.32 10.93 -12.37
CA SER A 371 -15.41 9.60 -11.76
C SER A 371 -15.42 8.41 -12.74
N LYS A 372 -15.12 8.63 -14.02
CA LYS A 372 -15.29 7.61 -15.07
C LYS A 372 -14.02 6.79 -15.40
N GLU A 373 -12.86 7.21 -14.94
CA GLU A 373 -11.56 6.57 -15.22
C GLU A 373 -11.09 5.79 -13.99
N GLN A 374 -10.58 4.57 -14.20
CA GLN A 374 -10.29 3.60 -13.14
C GLN A 374 -8.79 3.53 -12.83
N TYR A 375 -8.20 4.64 -12.35
CA TYR A 375 -6.84 4.63 -11.80
C TYR A 375 -6.82 3.94 -10.44
N ILE A 376 -5.86 3.04 -10.18
CA ILE A 376 -5.82 2.23 -8.95
C ILE A 376 -5.86 3.10 -7.69
N GLY A 377 -5.13 4.22 -7.68
CA GLY A 377 -5.09 5.11 -6.52
C GLY A 377 -6.41 5.83 -6.21
N GLY A 378 -7.35 5.83 -7.16
CA GLY A 378 -8.70 6.36 -7.01
C GLY A 378 -9.80 5.30 -6.96
N LEU A 379 -9.44 4.04 -7.18
CA LEU A 379 -10.36 2.95 -7.50
C LEU A 379 -11.13 2.47 -6.28
N PHE A 380 -10.43 2.40 -5.15
CA PHE A 380 -10.97 1.93 -3.89
C PHE A 380 -11.64 3.08 -3.13
N LYS A 381 -12.97 3.04 -3.06
CA LYS A 381 -13.76 4.04 -2.33
C LYS A 381 -14.03 3.56 -0.92
N GLY A 382 -13.74 4.42 0.05
CA GLY A 382 -13.91 4.13 1.46
C GLY A 382 -15.37 3.98 1.87
N THR A 383 -15.60 3.43 3.07
CA THR A 383 -16.96 3.22 3.60
C THR A 383 -17.04 3.65 5.06
N LEU A 384 -18.24 4.06 5.49
CA LEU A 384 -18.56 4.28 6.90
C LEU A 384 -19.40 3.10 7.39
N SER A 385 -18.83 2.25 8.23
CA SER A 385 -19.57 1.17 8.89
C SER A 385 -20.32 1.69 10.11
N PHE A 386 -21.57 1.24 10.28
CA PHE A 386 -22.42 1.43 11.44
C PHE A 386 -22.62 0.07 12.11
N ILE A 387 -21.99 -0.14 13.25
CA ILE A 387 -21.98 -1.42 13.96
C ILE A 387 -22.63 -1.21 15.32
N ASP A 388 -23.70 -1.95 15.60
CA ASP A 388 -24.28 -1.97 16.93
C ASP A 388 -23.31 -2.66 17.91
N ALA A 389 -23.02 -2.02 19.03
CA ALA A 389 -22.04 -2.51 20.01
C ALA A 389 -22.39 -3.94 20.44
N PRO A 390 -21.49 -4.92 20.22
CA PRO A 390 -21.83 -6.32 20.41
C PRO A 390 -21.97 -6.65 21.90
N ASN A 391 -22.87 -7.59 22.21
CA ASN A 391 -22.81 -8.29 23.49
C ASN A 391 -21.66 -9.32 23.48
N ALA A 392 -21.43 -10.01 24.60
CA ALA A 392 -20.32 -10.97 24.72
C ALA A 392 -20.36 -12.11 23.68
N ASP A 393 -21.52 -12.70 23.43
CA ASP A 393 -21.67 -13.80 22.47
C ASP A 393 -21.45 -13.34 21.03
N GLN A 394 -21.94 -12.15 20.70
CA GLN A 394 -21.73 -11.53 19.39
C GLN A 394 -20.26 -11.14 19.19
N LEU A 395 -19.60 -10.61 20.22
CA LEU A 395 -18.17 -10.29 20.16
C LEU A 395 -17.33 -11.56 19.97
N LYS A 396 -17.70 -12.67 20.61
CA LYS A 396 -17.06 -13.97 20.38
C LYS A 396 -17.21 -14.41 18.92
N THR A 397 -18.42 -14.32 18.37
CA THR A 397 -18.70 -14.67 16.96
C THR A 397 -17.90 -13.79 16.00
N TYR A 398 -17.85 -12.49 16.26
CA TYR A 398 -17.04 -11.55 15.48
C TYR A 398 -15.54 -11.82 15.59
N THR A 399 -15.06 -12.24 16.77
CA THR A 399 -13.67 -12.63 16.98
C THR A 399 -13.32 -13.85 16.15
N GLU A 400 -14.16 -14.88 16.14
CA GLU A 400 -13.99 -16.06 15.29
C GLU A 400 -13.98 -15.70 13.79
N GLN A 401 -14.81 -14.74 13.36
CA GLN A 401 -14.79 -14.22 11.99
C GLN A 401 -13.48 -13.51 11.64
N VAL A 402 -12.96 -12.67 12.55
CA VAL A 402 -11.66 -11.99 12.34
C VAL A 402 -10.53 -13.01 12.21
N TYR A 403 -10.50 -14.04 13.04
CA TYR A 403 -9.52 -15.12 12.89
C TYR A 403 -9.70 -15.94 11.61
N ALA A 404 -10.93 -16.15 11.13
CA ALA A 404 -11.19 -16.80 9.85
C ALA A 404 -10.84 -15.93 8.62
N ASN A 405 -10.68 -14.62 8.83
CA ASN A 405 -10.32 -13.65 7.80
C ASN A 405 -8.80 -13.46 7.65
N THR A 406 -8.04 -13.77 8.70
CA THR A 406 -6.59 -13.58 8.70
C THR A 406 -5.87 -14.85 8.22
N PRO A 407 -4.91 -14.73 7.28
CA PRO A 407 -4.01 -15.82 6.97
C PRO A 407 -2.92 -15.98 8.05
N PHE A 408 -2.59 -14.92 8.78
CA PHE A 408 -1.54 -14.93 9.79
C PHE A 408 -1.93 -15.77 11.01
N ASN A 409 -1.02 -16.62 11.49
CA ASN A 409 -1.12 -17.30 12.78
C ASN A 409 0.27 -17.81 13.22
N GLU A 410 0.41 -18.12 14.52
CA GLU A 410 1.69 -18.58 15.08
C GLU A 410 2.24 -19.87 14.46
N THR A 411 1.38 -20.71 13.88
CA THR A 411 1.82 -21.96 13.24
C THR A 411 2.48 -21.68 11.91
N GLU A 412 1.85 -20.86 11.06
CA GLU A 412 2.41 -20.46 9.75
C GLU A 412 3.67 -19.60 9.90
N GLU A 413 3.76 -18.76 10.95
CA GLU A 413 4.97 -18.00 11.27
C GLU A 413 6.17 -18.95 11.50
N LYS A 414 5.96 -20.00 12.30
CA LYS A 414 6.99 -20.98 12.69
C LYS A 414 7.26 -22.02 11.60
N MET A 415 6.23 -22.41 10.87
CA MET A 415 6.25 -23.48 9.87
C MET A 415 5.35 -23.09 8.70
N ALA A 416 5.95 -22.48 7.68
CA ALA A 416 5.26 -22.10 6.46
C ALA A 416 4.67 -23.31 5.72
N ALA A 417 3.57 -23.09 5.01
CA ALA A 417 3.06 -24.01 4.01
C ALA A 417 4.15 -24.44 3.01
N GLY A 418 4.16 -25.72 2.67
CA GLY A 418 5.12 -26.28 1.73
C GLY A 418 5.17 -27.80 1.76
N GLU A 419 5.97 -28.37 0.87
CA GLU A 419 6.12 -29.81 0.70
C GLU A 419 7.42 -30.33 1.34
N ALA A 420 7.38 -31.52 1.94
CA ALA A 420 8.58 -32.14 2.48
C ALA A 420 9.59 -32.47 1.36
N GLY A 421 10.85 -32.10 1.55
CA GLY A 421 11.90 -32.29 0.54
C GLY A 421 11.92 -31.22 -0.56
N ASN A 422 11.05 -30.22 -0.49
CA ASN A 422 11.12 -29.04 -1.35
C ASN A 422 12.38 -28.21 -1.03
N PRO A 423 13.06 -27.62 -2.02
CA PRO A 423 14.21 -26.74 -1.81
C PRO A 423 13.85 -25.43 -1.13
N ILE A 424 12.57 -25.03 -1.12
CA ILE A 424 12.07 -23.94 -0.28
C ILE A 424 11.81 -24.49 1.12
N PRO A 425 12.58 -24.05 2.13
CA PRO A 425 12.40 -24.51 3.50
C PRO A 425 11.02 -24.13 4.05
N ARG A 426 10.50 -24.91 4.99
CA ARG A 426 9.25 -24.56 5.70
C ARG A 426 9.51 -23.81 7.00
N SER A 427 10.72 -23.90 7.52
CA SER A 427 11.14 -23.20 8.72
C SER A 427 12.59 -22.75 8.58
N LYS A 428 12.99 -21.79 9.43
CA LYS A 428 14.39 -21.34 9.51
C LYS A 428 15.38 -22.44 9.92
N ALA A 429 14.90 -23.52 10.56
CA ALA A 429 15.76 -24.63 10.97
C ALA A 429 16.13 -25.56 9.80
N ASP A 430 15.28 -25.56 8.76
CA ASP A 430 15.50 -26.32 7.54
C ASP A 430 16.50 -25.58 6.64
N LYS A 431 17.28 -26.34 5.86
CA LYS A 431 18.28 -25.76 4.96
C LYS A 431 17.82 -25.87 3.52
N SER A 432 17.93 -24.76 2.79
CA SER A 432 17.78 -24.77 1.34
C SER A 432 19.07 -25.25 0.67
N PRO A 433 19.00 -26.02 -0.43
CA PRO A 433 20.15 -26.21 -1.32
C PRO A 433 20.47 -24.96 -2.16
N ILE A 434 19.58 -23.96 -2.17
CA ILE A 434 19.78 -22.66 -2.80
C ILE A 434 20.51 -21.76 -1.79
N LYS A 435 21.56 -21.07 -2.23
CA LYS A 435 22.37 -20.15 -1.41
C LYS A 435 22.36 -18.71 -1.92
N TYR A 436 22.20 -18.53 -3.24
CA TYR A 436 22.30 -17.23 -3.89
C TYR A 436 20.93 -16.83 -4.44
N VAL A 437 20.39 -15.74 -3.92
CA VAL A 437 19.14 -15.14 -4.37
C VAL A 437 19.48 -13.87 -5.15
N PHE A 438 18.98 -13.79 -6.37
CA PHE A 438 18.99 -12.59 -7.20
C PHE A 438 17.56 -12.09 -7.32
N TYR A 439 17.30 -10.93 -6.74
CA TYR A 439 15.97 -10.33 -6.63
C TYR A 439 15.94 -9.05 -7.46
N ILE A 440 15.19 -9.09 -8.56
CA ILE A 440 15.15 -8.02 -9.55
C ILE A 440 13.82 -7.28 -9.46
N ILE A 441 13.90 -5.96 -9.26
CA ILE A 441 12.76 -5.04 -9.25
C ILE A 441 12.72 -4.27 -10.57
N LYS A 442 11.52 -4.28 -11.18
CA LYS A 442 11.17 -3.63 -12.46
C LYS A 442 10.08 -2.57 -12.27
N GLU A 443 9.72 -1.87 -13.36
CA GLU A 443 8.80 -0.72 -13.36
C GLU A 443 7.64 -0.84 -14.37
N ASN A 444 6.56 -0.15 -14.03
CA ASN A 444 5.30 -0.82 -13.70
C ASN A 444 4.56 -1.46 -14.87
N ARG A 445 4.21 -2.75 -14.76
CA ARG A 445 3.39 -3.47 -15.74
C ARG A 445 2.38 -4.42 -15.13
N THR A 446 1.24 -4.55 -15.79
CA THR A 446 0.27 -5.61 -15.48
C THR A 446 0.57 -6.90 -16.24
N TYR A 447 0.09 -8.04 -15.72
CA TYR A 447 0.27 -9.34 -16.35
C TYR A 447 -0.22 -9.34 -17.80
N ASP A 448 -1.43 -8.83 -18.04
CA ASP A 448 -2.03 -8.81 -19.35
C ASP A 448 -1.26 -7.95 -20.37
N GLN A 449 -0.54 -6.91 -19.95
CA GLN A 449 0.26 -6.06 -20.85
C GLN A 449 1.48 -6.79 -21.43
N VAL A 450 2.04 -7.75 -20.69
CA VAL A 450 3.31 -8.42 -21.03
C VAL A 450 3.11 -9.88 -21.43
N LEU A 451 2.39 -10.66 -20.63
CA LEU A 451 2.20 -12.11 -20.80
C LEU A 451 0.77 -12.48 -21.20
N GLY A 452 -0.10 -11.50 -21.49
CA GLY A 452 -1.49 -11.72 -21.88
C GLY A 452 -1.67 -12.57 -23.16
N ASP A 453 -0.62 -12.74 -23.97
CA ASP A 453 -0.58 -13.58 -25.17
C ASP A 453 -0.10 -15.03 -24.93
N MET A 454 0.23 -15.40 -23.68
CA MET A 454 0.64 -16.76 -23.32
C MET A 454 -0.57 -17.72 -23.19
N PRO A 455 -0.73 -18.73 -24.07
CA PRO A 455 -1.93 -19.58 -24.07
C PRO A 455 -2.11 -20.48 -22.85
N LYS A 456 -1.03 -20.73 -22.10
CA LYS A 456 -1.03 -21.57 -20.88
C LYS A 456 -1.56 -20.83 -19.65
N GLY A 457 -1.62 -19.50 -19.70
CA GLY A 457 -2.07 -18.66 -18.60
C GLY A 457 -3.46 -18.08 -18.83
N ASN A 458 -4.02 -17.51 -17.77
CA ASN A 458 -5.24 -16.73 -17.79
C ASN A 458 -4.97 -15.30 -18.29
N GLY A 459 -4.57 -15.13 -19.56
CA GLY A 459 -4.26 -13.82 -20.15
C GLY A 459 -5.33 -13.30 -21.11
N ASP A 460 -5.51 -11.97 -21.17
CA ASP A 460 -6.30 -11.32 -22.23
C ASP A 460 -5.39 -10.75 -23.35
N THR A 461 -5.28 -11.51 -24.45
CA THR A 461 -4.51 -11.10 -25.65
C THR A 461 -4.89 -9.72 -26.20
N SER A 462 -6.10 -9.21 -25.93
CA SER A 462 -6.53 -7.90 -26.40
C SER A 462 -5.86 -6.75 -25.64
N LEU A 463 -5.35 -7.02 -24.44
CA LEU A 463 -4.63 -6.07 -23.57
C LEU A 463 -3.10 -6.15 -23.72
N CYS A 464 -2.60 -7.21 -24.35
CA CYS A 464 -1.16 -7.40 -24.58
C CYS A 464 -0.60 -6.34 -25.55
N ILE A 465 0.40 -5.59 -25.07
CA ILE A 465 1.11 -4.53 -25.80
C ILE A 465 2.62 -4.81 -25.93
N PHE A 466 3.17 -5.66 -25.06
CA PHE A 466 4.57 -6.05 -25.06
C PHE A 466 4.73 -7.57 -25.13
N GLY A 467 3.98 -8.21 -26.03
CA GLY A 467 4.00 -9.67 -26.22
C GLY A 467 5.31 -10.21 -26.77
N GLN A 468 5.32 -11.49 -27.15
CA GLN A 468 6.54 -12.28 -27.40
C GLN A 468 7.57 -11.65 -28.36
N LYS A 469 7.13 -10.86 -29.34
CA LYS A 469 8.04 -10.16 -30.26
C LYS A 469 8.87 -9.08 -29.56
N VAL A 470 8.30 -8.39 -28.58
CA VAL A 470 8.98 -7.33 -27.81
C VAL A 470 9.74 -7.93 -26.62
N THR A 471 9.16 -8.93 -25.97
CA THR A 471 9.72 -9.55 -24.76
C THR A 471 10.05 -11.05 -24.95
N PRO A 472 10.90 -11.42 -25.93
CA PRO A 472 11.20 -12.82 -26.22
C PRO A 472 11.86 -13.54 -25.04
N ASN A 473 12.60 -12.85 -24.17
CA ASN A 473 13.21 -13.47 -22.99
C ASN A 473 12.20 -13.69 -21.86
N HIS A 474 11.34 -12.72 -21.52
CA HIS A 474 10.29 -12.91 -20.50
C HIS A 474 9.40 -14.11 -20.86
N HIS A 475 9.01 -14.21 -22.14
CA HIS A 475 8.25 -15.35 -22.65
C HIS A 475 9.04 -16.66 -22.58
N ALA A 476 10.32 -16.65 -23.00
CA ALA A 476 11.15 -17.85 -22.95
C ALA A 476 11.42 -18.32 -21.51
N ILE A 477 11.59 -17.41 -20.55
CA ILE A 477 11.75 -17.71 -19.13
C ILE A 477 10.46 -18.34 -18.59
N ALA A 478 9.31 -17.74 -18.86
CA ALA A 478 8.01 -18.28 -18.44
C ALA A 478 7.71 -19.65 -19.06
N ASP A 479 8.10 -19.89 -20.33
CA ASP A 479 7.93 -21.18 -21.00
C ASP A 479 8.94 -22.24 -20.53
N GLN A 480 10.20 -21.87 -20.31
CA GLN A 480 11.24 -22.78 -19.87
C GLN A 480 11.03 -23.20 -18.41
N PHE A 481 10.71 -22.25 -17.55
CA PHE A 481 10.53 -22.46 -16.12
C PHE A 481 9.03 -22.51 -15.77
N VAL A 482 8.56 -21.59 -14.93
CA VAL A 482 7.17 -21.49 -14.49
C VAL A 482 6.49 -20.26 -15.09
N LEU A 483 5.28 -20.46 -15.62
CA LEU A 483 4.34 -19.38 -15.90
C LEU A 483 3.46 -19.18 -14.67
N LEU A 484 3.50 -17.98 -14.10
CA LEU A 484 2.69 -17.55 -12.98
C LEU A 484 1.65 -16.54 -13.48
N ASP A 485 0.39 -16.96 -13.57
CA ASP A 485 -0.70 -16.14 -14.08
C ASP A 485 -1.62 -15.60 -12.97
N ASN A 486 -1.26 -15.77 -11.71
CA ASN A 486 -2.10 -15.37 -10.58
C ASN A 486 -1.27 -14.70 -9.48
N PHE A 487 -0.34 -13.83 -9.89
CA PHE A 487 0.53 -13.05 -9.00
C PHE A 487 0.03 -11.61 -8.87
N TYR A 488 0.05 -11.08 -7.64
CA TYR A 488 -0.42 -9.74 -7.32
C TYR A 488 0.65 -8.95 -6.57
N VAL A 489 0.97 -7.74 -7.02
CA VAL A 489 1.75 -6.83 -6.19
C VAL A 489 0.93 -6.41 -4.98
N ASP A 490 1.57 -6.23 -3.82
CA ASP A 490 0.88 -5.75 -2.62
C ASP A 490 0.62 -4.22 -2.66
N ALA A 491 1.25 -3.51 -3.60
CA ALA A 491 1.29 -2.06 -3.70
C ALA A 491 0.36 -1.48 -4.77
N GLU A 492 0.00 -0.20 -4.60
CA GLU A 492 -0.79 0.56 -5.56
C GLU A 492 0.07 1.45 -6.48
N VAL A 493 1.21 1.97 -5.99
CA VAL A 493 2.11 2.87 -6.72
C VAL A 493 3.56 2.72 -6.22
N SER A 494 4.58 3.22 -6.93
CA SER A 494 5.98 2.91 -6.56
C SER A 494 6.37 3.43 -5.17
N ALA A 495 5.70 4.49 -4.71
CA ALA A 495 5.88 4.98 -3.34
C ALA A 495 5.55 3.93 -2.25
N ASP A 496 4.53 3.10 -2.39
CA ASP A 496 4.36 1.94 -1.51
C ASP A 496 4.97 0.65 -2.08
N GLY A 497 5.16 0.56 -3.40
CA GLY A 497 5.80 -0.54 -4.14
C GLY A 497 7.18 -0.92 -3.61
N HIS A 498 8.09 0.05 -3.51
CA HIS A 498 9.43 -0.22 -2.99
C HIS A 498 9.43 -0.62 -1.51
N ASN A 499 8.50 -0.09 -0.70
CA ASN A 499 8.34 -0.48 0.70
C ASN A 499 7.84 -1.93 0.82
N TRP A 500 6.80 -2.28 0.08
CA TRP A 500 6.29 -3.65 0.00
C TRP A 500 7.35 -4.62 -0.50
N SER A 501 8.06 -4.25 -1.57
CA SER A 501 9.06 -5.10 -2.22
C SER A 501 10.32 -5.31 -1.40
N MET A 502 10.61 -4.46 -0.41
CA MET A 502 11.84 -4.57 0.42
C MET A 502 11.58 -4.83 1.91
N ALA A 503 10.33 -4.75 2.38
CA ALA A 503 9.98 -4.98 3.79
C ALA A 503 8.66 -5.73 4.02
N ALA A 504 7.94 -6.14 2.96
CA ALA A 504 6.60 -6.72 3.05
C ALA A 504 5.63 -5.88 3.90
N TYR A 505 5.80 -4.55 3.90
CA TYR A 505 4.97 -3.63 4.68
C TYR A 505 5.19 -2.17 4.24
N ALA A 506 4.09 -1.49 3.89
CA ALA A 506 4.06 -0.04 3.78
C ALA A 506 3.50 0.58 5.08
N THR A 507 4.25 1.52 5.65
CA THR A 507 3.84 2.13 6.93
C THR A 507 2.59 3.00 6.77
N ASP A 508 1.90 3.23 7.89
CA ASP A 508 0.79 4.17 7.96
C ASP A 508 1.15 5.59 7.48
N PHE A 509 2.44 5.92 7.47
CA PHE A 509 2.95 7.16 6.89
C PHE A 509 2.88 7.15 5.37
N ILE A 510 3.43 6.13 4.74
CA ILE A 510 3.43 6.01 3.28
C ILE A 510 1.98 5.94 2.77
N GLU A 511 1.19 5.00 3.30
CA GLU A 511 -0.22 4.77 2.93
C GLU A 511 -1.08 6.04 3.03
N LYS A 512 -0.82 6.88 4.04
CA LYS A 512 -1.53 8.14 4.17
C LYS A 512 -0.98 9.21 3.25
N THR A 513 0.34 9.28 3.00
CA THR A 513 1.02 10.43 2.35
C THR A 513 1.12 10.37 0.84
N TRP A 514 1.34 9.19 0.25
CA TRP A 514 1.46 9.04 -1.20
C TRP A 514 0.22 9.56 -1.96
N PRO A 515 -1.04 9.43 -1.49
CA PRO A 515 -2.20 9.94 -2.21
C PRO A 515 -2.18 11.46 -2.41
N THR A 516 -1.51 12.20 -1.52
CA THR A 516 -1.35 13.66 -1.67
C THR A 516 -0.32 14.01 -2.73
N SER A 517 0.83 13.33 -2.73
CA SER A 517 1.88 13.59 -3.71
C SER A 517 1.46 13.11 -5.10
N TYR A 518 0.93 11.89 -5.21
CA TYR A 518 0.34 11.32 -6.43
C TYR A 518 -0.99 11.96 -6.80
N GLY A 519 -1.57 12.80 -5.95
CA GLY A 519 -2.73 13.63 -6.25
C GLY A 519 -2.37 15.07 -6.62
N GLY A 520 -1.08 15.42 -6.74
CA GLY A 520 -0.66 16.79 -7.10
C GLY A 520 -0.97 17.84 -6.05
N ARG A 521 -1.29 17.41 -4.83
CA ARG A 521 -1.71 18.28 -3.76
C ARG A 521 -0.51 18.82 -2.98
N GLY A 522 0.67 18.26 -3.17
CA GLY A 522 1.93 18.69 -2.58
C GLY A 522 2.59 17.54 -1.82
N GLY A 523 3.58 17.86 -0.99
CA GLY A 523 4.41 16.83 -0.33
C GLY A 523 5.57 16.39 -1.22
N ASN A 524 6.44 15.56 -0.65
CA ASN A 524 7.58 14.98 -1.34
C ASN A 524 7.30 13.49 -1.66
N TYR A 525 8.25 12.88 -2.36
CA TYR A 525 8.34 11.44 -2.45
C TYR A 525 9.15 10.97 -1.24
N ASP A 526 8.51 10.26 -0.31
CA ASP A 526 9.04 9.95 1.02
C ASP A 526 9.41 8.45 1.17
N SER A 527 9.53 7.73 0.05
CA SER A 527 9.82 6.30 -0.02
C SER A 527 11.30 6.03 -0.32
N GLU A 528 11.69 4.76 -0.49
CA GLU A 528 13.08 4.35 -0.79
C GLU A 528 14.11 4.83 0.24
N GLY A 529 13.71 4.91 1.52
CA GLY A 529 14.58 5.35 2.62
C GLY A 529 14.92 6.83 2.60
N THR A 530 14.23 7.64 1.78
CA THR A 530 14.50 9.09 1.69
C THR A 530 13.97 9.88 2.89
N ARG A 531 13.00 9.32 3.63
CA ARG A 531 12.46 9.90 4.86
C ARG A 531 12.23 8.82 5.91
N ARG A 532 12.86 8.99 7.08
CA ARG A 532 12.77 8.02 8.19
C ARG A 532 11.34 7.71 8.65
N ALA A 533 10.42 8.68 8.58
CA ALA A 533 9.03 8.46 8.95
C ALA A 533 8.29 7.49 8.01
N GLY A 534 8.82 7.24 6.81
CA GLY A 534 8.30 6.22 5.88
C GLY A 534 8.81 4.81 6.18
N ASP A 535 9.89 4.67 6.96
CA ASP A 535 10.57 3.38 7.16
C ASP A 535 9.81 2.48 8.16
N PRO A 536 9.68 1.18 7.87
CA PRO A 536 9.23 0.19 8.85
C PRO A 536 10.11 0.21 10.10
N ARG A 537 9.51 -0.01 11.28
CA ARG A 537 10.22 0.05 12.58
C ARG A 537 11.50 -0.79 12.61
N ASP A 538 11.45 -1.99 12.03
CA ASP A 538 12.54 -2.98 12.08
C ASP A 538 13.43 -2.98 10.81
N GLY A 539 13.18 -2.05 9.89
CA GLY A 539 13.93 -1.84 8.66
C GLY A 539 13.50 -2.72 7.49
N TYR A 540 14.37 -2.81 6.49
CA TYR A 540 14.16 -3.54 5.24
C TYR A 540 14.97 -4.85 5.21
N ILE A 541 14.80 -5.69 4.20
CA ILE A 541 15.46 -7.00 4.08
C ILE A 541 16.99 -6.95 4.25
N TRP A 542 17.64 -5.85 3.85
CA TRP A 542 19.08 -5.65 4.07
C TRP A 542 19.45 -5.52 5.55
N ASP A 543 18.60 -4.88 6.37
CA ASP A 543 18.77 -4.81 7.82
C ASP A 543 18.63 -6.20 8.46
N TYR A 544 17.71 -7.03 7.94
CA TYR A 544 17.56 -8.43 8.36
C TYR A 544 18.77 -9.28 7.97
N CYS A 545 19.28 -9.13 6.74
CA CYS A 545 20.52 -9.79 6.30
C CYS A 545 21.70 -9.41 7.21
N LYS A 546 21.87 -8.11 7.49
CA LYS A 546 22.91 -7.60 8.38
C LYS A 546 22.81 -8.20 9.79
N ARG A 547 21.61 -8.26 10.37
CA ARG A 547 21.38 -8.86 11.70
C ARG A 547 21.65 -10.36 11.71
N ALA A 548 21.36 -11.06 10.62
CA ALA A 548 21.55 -12.50 10.49
C ALA A 548 22.98 -12.90 10.07
N GLY A 549 23.83 -11.95 9.68
CA GLY A 549 25.16 -12.23 9.11
C GLY A 549 25.11 -12.83 7.70
N VAL A 550 24.01 -12.65 6.98
CA VAL A 550 23.86 -13.02 5.56
C VAL A 550 24.54 -11.94 4.72
N SER A 551 25.42 -12.32 3.80
CA SER A 551 26.06 -11.35 2.88
C SER A 551 25.02 -10.83 1.89
N TYR A 552 25.00 -9.51 1.69
CA TYR A 552 24.08 -8.86 0.77
C TYR A 552 24.74 -7.76 -0.04
N ARG A 553 24.17 -7.49 -1.20
CA ARG A 553 24.55 -6.39 -2.08
C ARG A 553 23.39 -5.83 -2.87
N THR A 554 23.39 -4.51 -3.10
CA THR A 554 22.40 -3.84 -3.94
C THR A 554 23.03 -3.25 -5.22
N TYR A 555 22.25 -3.28 -6.29
CA TYR A 555 22.54 -2.71 -7.59
C TYR A 555 21.39 -1.75 -7.96
N GLY A 556 21.46 -0.51 -7.47
CA GLY A 556 20.50 0.57 -7.79
C GLY A 556 19.24 0.66 -6.92
N GLU A 557 18.90 -0.38 -6.13
CA GLU A 557 17.79 -0.29 -5.17
C GLU A 557 18.21 0.46 -3.90
N PHE A 558 17.44 1.50 -3.51
CA PHE A 558 17.69 2.38 -2.36
C PHE A 558 19.10 3.02 -2.39
N ALA A 559 19.63 3.21 -3.60
CA ALA A 559 20.92 3.84 -3.83
C ALA A 559 20.90 4.64 -5.13
N GLN A 560 21.50 5.83 -5.09
CA GLN A 560 21.60 6.73 -6.25
C GLN A 560 23.04 7.24 -6.34
N ASP A 561 23.62 7.23 -7.54
CA ASP A 561 24.96 7.79 -7.82
C ASP A 561 26.07 7.26 -6.88
N GLY A 562 25.96 5.99 -6.46
CA GLY A 562 26.90 5.34 -5.55
C GLY A 562 26.70 5.67 -4.06
N GLU A 563 25.65 6.42 -3.71
CA GLU A 563 25.28 6.74 -2.33
C GLU A 563 24.08 5.91 -1.87
N ALA A 564 24.14 5.43 -0.62
CA ALA A 564 23.05 4.66 0.00
C ALA A 564 22.04 5.59 0.68
N ASN A 565 20.74 5.34 0.47
CA ASN A 565 19.67 6.06 1.17
C ASN A 565 19.54 5.62 2.64
N ILE A 566 19.90 4.38 2.95
CA ILE A 566 19.81 3.80 4.30
C ILE A 566 21.15 3.30 4.82
N LYS A 567 21.30 3.31 6.15
CA LYS A 567 22.57 2.95 6.83
C LYS A 567 23.01 1.51 6.60
N SER A 568 22.07 0.58 6.41
CA SER A 568 22.38 -0.83 6.15
C SER A 568 23.08 -1.04 4.81
N LEU A 569 22.89 -0.15 3.83
CA LEU A 569 23.48 -0.29 2.50
C LEU A 569 24.86 0.36 2.34
N VAL A 570 25.33 1.15 3.32
CA VAL A 570 26.67 1.76 3.28
C VAL A 570 27.74 0.67 3.23
N GLY A 571 28.51 0.62 2.14
CA GLY A 571 29.54 -0.41 1.89
C GLY A 571 29.02 -1.71 1.28
N HIS A 572 27.72 -1.81 1.00
CA HIS A 572 27.04 -2.98 0.45
C HIS A 572 26.39 -2.71 -0.91
N LEU A 573 26.80 -1.65 -1.61
CA LEU A 573 26.33 -1.34 -2.96
C LEU A 573 27.44 -1.51 -4.00
N CYS A 574 27.06 -1.72 -5.26
CA CYS A 574 27.96 -1.55 -6.41
C CYS A 574 28.00 -0.06 -6.78
N PRO A 575 29.12 0.67 -6.58
CA PRO A 575 29.16 2.12 -6.80
C PRO A 575 28.94 2.53 -8.26
N GLN A 576 29.20 1.62 -9.20
CA GLN A 576 29.00 1.84 -10.63
C GLN A 576 27.57 1.53 -11.07
N SER A 577 26.77 0.88 -10.23
CA SER A 577 25.39 0.56 -10.55
C SER A 577 24.56 1.84 -10.47
N PRO A 578 23.92 2.26 -11.57
CA PRO A 578 23.03 3.41 -11.54
C PRO A 578 21.74 3.06 -10.79
N GLY A 579 21.13 4.08 -10.18
CA GLY A 579 19.73 4.04 -9.74
C GLY A 579 18.78 4.21 -10.93
N PHE A 580 17.64 4.84 -10.67
CA PHE A 580 16.65 5.16 -11.70
C PHE A 580 17.20 6.21 -12.69
N ASP A 581 17.38 5.81 -13.95
CA ASP A 581 17.69 6.71 -15.07
C ASP A 581 17.36 6.02 -16.41
N LEU A 582 16.29 6.49 -17.06
CA LEU A 582 15.79 5.91 -18.30
C LEU A 582 16.65 6.18 -19.54
N ASN A 583 17.73 6.97 -19.41
CA ASN A 583 18.72 7.16 -20.48
C ASN A 583 19.80 6.09 -20.46
N ILE A 584 19.98 5.40 -19.33
CA ILE A 584 20.91 4.28 -19.22
C ILE A 584 20.15 3.04 -19.66
N LYS A 585 20.75 2.28 -20.58
CA LYS A 585 20.17 1.01 -21.04
C LYS A 585 20.22 -0.05 -19.94
N ASP A 586 19.23 -0.92 -19.89
CA ASP A 586 19.20 -2.04 -18.96
C ASP A 586 20.24 -3.10 -19.32
N ILE A 587 20.60 -3.24 -20.61
CA ILE A 587 21.81 -3.98 -21.02
C ILE A 587 23.07 -3.36 -20.40
N LYS A 588 23.11 -2.05 -20.20
CA LYS A 588 24.26 -1.41 -19.55
C LYS A 588 24.28 -1.67 -18.03
N ARG A 589 23.10 -1.69 -17.39
CA ARG A 589 22.97 -2.10 -15.98
C ARG A 589 23.43 -3.54 -15.79
N GLU A 590 22.99 -4.42 -16.68
CA GLU A 590 23.41 -5.81 -16.71
C GLU A 590 24.93 -5.95 -16.86
N GLN A 591 25.58 -5.24 -17.79
CA GLN A 591 27.05 -5.26 -17.92
C GLN A 591 27.79 -4.79 -16.66
N VAL A 592 27.23 -3.82 -15.93
CA VAL A 592 27.81 -3.36 -14.66
C VAL A 592 27.68 -4.44 -13.59
N TRP A 593 26.50 -5.06 -13.51
CA TRP A 593 26.27 -6.22 -12.65
C TRP A 593 27.20 -7.39 -13.02
N GLU A 594 27.31 -7.76 -14.29
CA GLU A 594 28.13 -8.86 -14.80
C GLU A 594 29.59 -8.69 -14.40
N HIS A 595 30.15 -7.50 -14.64
CA HIS A 595 31.53 -7.18 -14.28
C HIS A 595 31.79 -7.30 -12.77
N ASP A 596 30.89 -6.78 -11.94
CA ASP A 596 31.01 -6.84 -10.49
C ASP A 596 30.77 -8.27 -9.97
N PHE A 597 29.80 -8.98 -10.53
CA PHE A 597 29.51 -10.38 -10.26
C PHE A 597 30.72 -11.26 -10.55
N ASP A 598 31.35 -11.12 -11.72
CA ASP A 598 32.53 -11.90 -12.10
C ASP A 598 33.74 -11.62 -11.20
N SER A 599 33.93 -10.35 -10.84
CA SER A 599 34.94 -9.95 -9.86
C SER A 599 34.73 -10.67 -8.53
N LEU A 600 33.50 -10.68 -8.01
CA LEU A 600 33.14 -11.35 -6.77
C LEU A 600 33.20 -12.88 -6.89
N LEU A 601 32.79 -13.44 -8.02
CA LEU A 601 32.82 -14.87 -8.30
C LEU A 601 34.26 -15.40 -8.31
N SER A 602 35.19 -14.65 -8.92
CA SER A 602 36.60 -15.04 -9.02
C SER A 602 37.30 -15.21 -7.66
N ILE A 603 36.79 -14.54 -6.63
CA ILE A 603 37.29 -14.60 -5.25
C ILE A 603 36.33 -15.34 -4.29
N ASN A 604 35.29 -16.00 -4.81
CA ASN A 604 34.24 -16.68 -4.04
C ASN A 604 33.54 -15.78 -3.01
N ALA A 605 33.27 -14.53 -3.38
CA ALA A 605 32.66 -13.51 -2.51
C ALA A 605 31.30 -13.02 -3.00
N VAL A 606 30.64 -13.74 -3.92
CA VAL A 606 29.27 -13.41 -4.34
C VAL A 606 28.34 -13.39 -3.11
N PRO A 607 27.61 -12.29 -2.85
CA PRO A 607 26.68 -12.18 -1.75
C PRO A 607 25.53 -13.18 -1.88
N HIS A 608 25.02 -13.70 -0.76
CA HIS A 608 23.88 -14.62 -0.77
C HIS A 608 22.58 -13.91 -1.16
N PHE A 609 22.43 -12.61 -0.88
CA PHE A 609 21.29 -11.81 -1.32
C PHE A 609 21.74 -10.66 -2.24
N ASN A 610 21.16 -10.56 -3.43
CA ASN A 610 21.46 -9.52 -4.40
C ASN A 610 20.17 -8.85 -4.86
N SER A 611 19.99 -7.56 -4.56
CA SER A 611 18.86 -6.76 -5.05
C SER A 611 19.28 -5.93 -6.26
N ILE A 612 18.50 -5.96 -7.34
CA ILE A 612 18.89 -5.37 -8.64
C ILE A 612 17.73 -4.56 -9.22
N ARG A 613 17.98 -3.29 -9.57
CA ARG A 613 17.01 -2.44 -10.29
C ARG A 613 17.22 -2.55 -11.80
N ILE A 614 16.15 -2.86 -12.54
CA ILE A 614 16.13 -2.88 -14.01
C ILE A 614 14.83 -2.20 -14.46
N CYS A 615 14.91 -0.94 -14.88
CA CYS A 615 13.77 -0.01 -14.83
C CYS A 615 13.34 0.60 -16.19
N ASN A 616 13.94 0.22 -17.32
CA ASN A 616 13.59 0.86 -18.61
C ASN A 616 12.21 0.47 -19.14
N ASP A 617 11.57 -0.56 -18.58
CA ASP A 617 10.16 -0.79 -18.81
C ASP A 617 9.26 0.30 -18.21
N HIS A 618 9.77 1.25 -17.42
CA HIS A 618 9.06 2.50 -17.18
C HIS A 618 8.84 3.33 -18.48
N THR A 619 9.77 3.23 -19.44
CA THR A 619 9.77 3.88 -20.77
C THR A 619 9.77 5.42 -20.81
N SER A 620 10.04 5.96 -22.00
CA SER A 620 9.99 7.40 -22.26
C SER A 620 8.67 7.94 -22.82
N GLY A 621 7.64 7.10 -22.89
CA GLY A 621 6.44 7.38 -23.68
C GLY A 621 6.79 7.62 -25.16
N GLN A 622 6.08 8.53 -25.82
CA GLN A 622 6.34 8.91 -27.22
C GLN A 622 7.25 10.15 -27.36
N ARG A 623 8.08 10.49 -26.35
CA ARG A 623 8.89 11.72 -26.37
C ARG A 623 9.80 11.71 -27.59
N ARG A 624 9.65 12.71 -28.46
CA ARG A 624 10.42 12.80 -29.70
C ARG A 624 11.93 12.75 -29.43
N GLY A 625 12.63 11.89 -30.16
CA GLY A 625 14.08 11.67 -30.03
C GLY A 625 14.49 10.72 -28.90
N ALA A 626 13.61 10.43 -27.94
CA ALA A 626 13.85 9.43 -26.92
C ALA A 626 13.61 8.00 -27.45
N ILE A 627 14.10 7.00 -26.70
CA ILE A 627 13.91 5.58 -27.00
C ILE A 627 12.41 5.26 -26.95
N SER A 628 11.91 4.59 -28.00
CA SER A 628 10.50 4.22 -28.09
C SER A 628 10.09 3.22 -27.01
N PRO A 629 8.81 3.15 -26.60
CA PRO A 629 8.37 2.19 -25.59
C PRO A 629 8.69 0.74 -25.92
N ILE A 630 8.53 0.34 -27.20
CA ILE A 630 8.88 -1.00 -27.69
C ILE A 630 10.38 -1.27 -27.50
N ALA A 631 11.25 -0.32 -27.86
CA ALA A 631 12.69 -0.48 -27.71
C ALA A 631 13.13 -0.47 -26.24
N ALA A 632 12.49 0.33 -25.39
CA ALA A 632 12.80 0.41 -23.96
C ALA A 632 12.43 -0.90 -23.23
N VAL A 633 11.24 -1.46 -23.51
CA VAL A 633 10.83 -2.75 -22.95
C VAL A 633 11.64 -3.92 -23.54
N ALA A 634 12.04 -3.84 -24.81
CA ALA A 634 12.93 -4.85 -25.39
C ALA A 634 14.37 -4.77 -24.86
N ASP A 635 14.86 -3.58 -24.52
CA ASP A 635 16.15 -3.38 -23.83
C ASP A 635 16.12 -3.96 -22.42
N ASN A 636 15.04 -3.72 -21.68
CA ASN A 636 14.76 -4.34 -20.39
C ASN A 636 14.73 -5.88 -20.50
N ASP A 637 13.96 -6.43 -21.44
CA ASP A 637 13.89 -7.87 -21.75
C ASP A 637 15.26 -8.47 -22.08
N GLN A 638 16.04 -7.78 -22.92
CA GLN A 638 17.37 -8.22 -23.34
C GLN A 638 18.36 -8.21 -22.16
N GLY A 639 18.30 -7.18 -21.29
CA GLY A 639 19.11 -7.12 -20.08
C GLY A 639 18.80 -8.27 -19.12
N ILE A 640 17.52 -8.56 -18.87
CA ILE A 640 17.10 -9.72 -18.07
C ILE A 640 17.60 -11.04 -18.68
N GLY A 641 17.44 -11.18 -20.00
CA GLY A 641 17.88 -12.37 -20.72
C GLY A 641 19.39 -12.62 -20.61
N LEU A 642 20.21 -11.56 -20.74
CA LEU A 642 21.67 -11.63 -20.60
C LEU A 642 22.07 -12.01 -19.17
N LEU A 643 21.46 -11.38 -18.17
CA LEU A 643 21.73 -11.65 -16.76
C LEU A 643 21.53 -13.13 -16.41
N ILE A 644 20.38 -13.70 -16.78
CA ILE A 644 20.07 -15.10 -16.49
C ILE A 644 20.96 -16.05 -17.32
N ASP A 645 21.23 -15.72 -18.58
CA ASP A 645 22.12 -16.50 -19.44
C ASP A 645 23.53 -16.59 -18.84
N HIS A 646 24.09 -15.46 -18.40
CA HIS A 646 25.39 -15.39 -17.73
C HIS A 646 25.41 -16.16 -16.41
N LEU A 647 24.43 -15.90 -15.53
CA LEU A 647 24.30 -16.58 -14.25
C LEU A 647 24.18 -18.09 -14.41
N SER A 648 23.41 -18.55 -15.40
CA SER A 648 23.17 -19.98 -15.63
C SER A 648 24.39 -20.76 -16.10
N LYS A 649 25.41 -20.06 -16.61
CA LYS A 649 26.70 -20.62 -17.02
C LYS A 649 27.77 -20.53 -15.93
N SER A 650 27.47 -19.84 -14.83
CA SER A 650 28.40 -19.67 -13.70
C SER A 650 28.56 -20.95 -12.87
N SER A 651 29.65 -21.02 -12.10
CA SER A 651 29.93 -22.14 -11.19
C SER A 651 28.94 -22.26 -10.04
N ILE A 652 28.18 -21.19 -9.75
CA ILE A 652 27.20 -21.15 -8.65
C ILE A 652 25.77 -21.42 -9.10
N TRP A 653 25.50 -21.59 -10.41
CA TRP A 653 24.12 -21.73 -10.93
C TRP A 653 23.30 -22.77 -10.17
N LYS A 654 23.91 -23.91 -9.84
CA LYS A 654 23.27 -25.02 -9.10
C LYS A 654 22.64 -24.57 -7.77
N GLU A 655 23.16 -23.51 -7.16
CA GLU A 655 22.76 -23.00 -5.85
C GLU A 655 22.09 -21.62 -5.96
N SER A 656 21.65 -21.22 -7.15
CA SER A 656 21.08 -19.90 -7.43
C SER A 656 19.59 -19.93 -7.75
N VAL A 657 18.90 -18.85 -7.42
CA VAL A 657 17.54 -18.54 -7.88
C VAL A 657 17.40 -17.07 -8.24
N VAL A 658 16.61 -16.78 -9.27
CA VAL A 658 16.26 -15.43 -9.70
C VAL A 658 14.75 -15.24 -9.51
N PHE A 659 14.36 -14.17 -8.84
CA PHE A 659 12.99 -13.68 -8.77
C PHE A 659 12.92 -12.30 -9.42
N ILE A 660 11.93 -12.09 -10.29
CA ILE A 660 11.75 -10.86 -11.05
C ILE A 660 10.29 -10.46 -10.93
N LEU A 661 10.03 -9.25 -10.47
CA LEU A 661 8.68 -8.69 -10.34
C LEU A 661 8.71 -7.17 -10.56
N GLU A 662 7.53 -6.62 -10.79
CA GLU A 662 7.28 -5.18 -10.72
C GLU A 662 7.15 -4.76 -9.24
N ASP A 663 7.62 -3.57 -8.88
CA ASP A 663 7.37 -3.02 -7.54
C ASP A 663 5.88 -2.69 -7.34
N ASP A 664 5.21 -2.23 -8.41
CA ASP A 664 3.76 -2.09 -8.46
C ASP A 664 3.15 -2.33 -9.87
N ALA A 665 1.81 -2.35 -9.95
CA ALA A 665 1.06 -2.51 -11.20
C ALA A 665 0.65 -1.17 -11.83
N GLN A 666 0.68 -0.12 -11.01
CA GLN A 666 0.27 1.24 -11.27
C GLN A 666 -1.08 1.31 -11.99
N ASN A 667 -1.04 1.59 -13.29
CA ASN A 667 -2.22 1.80 -14.10
C ASN A 667 -2.20 1.00 -15.42
N GLY A 668 -1.44 -0.10 -15.48
CA GLY A 668 -1.68 -1.06 -16.55
C GLY A 668 -3.11 -1.61 -16.46
N PRO A 669 -3.85 -1.79 -17.56
CA PRO A 669 -5.14 -2.47 -17.51
C PRO A 669 -4.95 -3.98 -17.35
N ASP A 670 -5.61 -4.57 -16.35
CA ASP A 670 -5.71 -6.03 -16.19
C ASP A 670 -7.19 -6.44 -16.03
N HIS A 671 -7.56 -7.59 -16.60
CA HIS A 671 -8.95 -8.05 -16.59
C HIS A 671 -9.39 -8.74 -15.29
N VAL A 672 -8.44 -9.14 -14.42
CA VAL A 672 -8.68 -9.86 -13.17
C VAL A 672 -8.67 -8.90 -11.98
N ASP A 673 -7.57 -8.18 -11.76
CA ASP A 673 -7.39 -7.23 -10.65
C ASP A 673 -6.34 -6.19 -11.00
N ALA A 674 -6.52 -4.94 -10.54
CA ALA A 674 -5.59 -3.85 -10.80
C ALA A 674 -4.17 -4.08 -10.22
N HIS A 675 -4.01 -5.02 -9.28
CA HIS A 675 -2.71 -5.38 -8.70
C HIS A 675 -2.00 -6.52 -9.44
N ARG A 676 -2.61 -7.12 -10.47
CA ARG A 676 -2.05 -8.32 -11.10
C ARG A 676 -0.90 -7.98 -12.03
N SER A 677 0.28 -8.51 -11.73
CA SER A 677 1.55 -8.19 -12.42
C SER A 677 2.28 -9.45 -12.88
N PRO A 678 3.20 -9.35 -13.86
CA PRO A 678 4.08 -10.45 -14.17
C PRO A 678 5.05 -10.73 -13.02
N VAL A 679 5.35 -12.00 -12.79
CA VAL A 679 6.48 -12.46 -11.98
C VAL A 679 7.18 -13.57 -12.73
N LEU A 680 8.51 -13.53 -12.76
CA LEU A 680 9.34 -14.58 -13.37
C LEU A 680 10.24 -15.20 -12.32
N VAL A 681 10.41 -16.52 -12.39
CA VAL A 681 11.29 -17.28 -11.51
C VAL A 681 12.17 -18.19 -12.34
N ALA A 682 13.48 -18.14 -12.13
CA ALA A 682 14.46 -18.95 -12.85
C ALA A 682 15.48 -19.55 -11.89
N GLY A 683 15.86 -20.80 -12.10
CA GLY A 683 16.78 -21.52 -11.22
C GLY A 683 16.76 -23.02 -11.51
N PRO A 684 17.83 -23.77 -11.18
CA PRO A 684 17.86 -25.21 -11.41
C PRO A 684 16.77 -25.96 -10.65
N TYR A 685 16.41 -25.46 -9.47
CA TYR A 685 15.38 -26.04 -8.63
C TYR A 685 13.95 -25.59 -8.98
N VAL A 686 13.80 -24.65 -9.90
CA VAL A 686 12.50 -24.20 -10.39
C VAL A 686 11.94 -25.26 -11.33
N LYS A 687 10.64 -25.53 -11.30
CA LYS A 687 9.99 -26.47 -12.22
C LYS A 687 10.13 -25.96 -13.66
N HIS A 688 10.37 -26.87 -14.59
CA HIS A 688 10.43 -26.54 -16.02
C HIS A 688 9.09 -26.82 -16.70
N ASN A 689 8.71 -25.97 -17.65
CA ASN A 689 7.50 -26.06 -18.47
C ASN A 689 6.22 -26.32 -17.65
N ALA A 690 6.03 -25.54 -16.59
CA ALA A 690 4.86 -25.63 -15.71
C ALA A 690 4.05 -24.33 -15.70
N ALA A 691 2.73 -24.43 -15.61
CA ALA A 691 1.84 -23.30 -15.35
C ALA A 691 1.29 -23.43 -13.92
N ILE A 692 1.48 -22.39 -13.11
CA ILE A 692 1.07 -22.34 -11.72
C ILE A 692 0.00 -21.26 -11.57
N HIS A 693 -1.20 -21.69 -11.20
CA HIS A 693 -2.38 -20.82 -11.04
C HIS A 693 -2.70 -20.47 -9.58
N HIS A 694 -1.81 -20.86 -8.65
CA HIS A 694 -1.95 -20.48 -7.25
C HIS A 694 -1.74 -18.98 -7.09
N MET A 695 -2.51 -18.41 -6.16
CA MET A 695 -2.45 -17.00 -5.86
C MET A 695 -1.20 -16.70 -5.02
N TYR A 696 -0.33 -15.85 -5.55
CA TYR A 696 0.88 -15.37 -4.87
C TYR A 696 0.92 -13.85 -4.83
N SER A 697 1.72 -13.30 -3.93
CA SER A 697 1.96 -11.86 -3.86
C SER A 697 3.43 -11.50 -3.65
N THR A 698 3.76 -10.20 -3.72
CA THR A 698 5.08 -9.67 -3.38
C THR A 698 5.59 -10.21 -2.03
N SER A 699 4.73 -10.20 -1.01
CA SER A 699 5.04 -10.76 0.32
C SER A 699 5.35 -12.26 0.27
N GLY A 700 4.74 -13.02 -0.65
CA GLY A 700 5.05 -14.44 -0.87
C GLY A 700 6.44 -14.67 -1.47
N VAL A 701 6.88 -13.77 -2.37
CA VAL A 701 8.25 -13.78 -2.91
C VAL A 701 9.25 -13.50 -1.78
N LEU A 702 9.02 -12.45 -0.99
CA LEU A 702 9.86 -12.13 0.17
C LEU A 702 9.92 -13.28 1.17
N ARG A 703 8.76 -13.87 1.51
CA ARG A 703 8.71 -15.05 2.38
C ARG A 703 9.55 -16.21 1.84
N THR A 704 9.56 -16.41 0.52
CA THR A 704 10.38 -17.44 -0.13
C THR A 704 11.87 -17.13 0.02
N ILE A 705 12.27 -15.87 -0.18
CA ILE A 705 13.66 -15.40 -0.03
C ILE A 705 14.13 -15.57 1.42
N GLU A 706 13.31 -15.18 2.39
CA GLU A 706 13.61 -15.34 3.81
C GLU A 706 13.89 -16.79 4.18
N LEU A 707 13.02 -17.70 3.72
CA LEU A 707 13.15 -19.13 4.00
C LEU A 707 14.43 -19.71 3.38
N ILE A 708 14.78 -19.32 2.15
CA ILE A 708 16.05 -19.71 1.52
C ILE A 708 17.26 -19.24 2.33
N LEU A 709 17.24 -17.97 2.78
CA LEU A 709 18.36 -17.32 3.45
C LEU A 709 18.40 -17.55 4.97
N GLY A 710 17.39 -18.21 5.54
CA GLY A 710 17.26 -18.41 6.99
C GLY A 710 16.97 -17.11 7.76
N LEU A 711 16.32 -16.14 7.12
CA LEU A 711 15.86 -14.90 7.75
C LEU A 711 14.51 -15.13 8.47
N PRO A 712 14.24 -14.42 9.58
CA PRO A 712 12.89 -14.35 10.11
C PRO A 712 12.00 -13.46 9.22
N PRO A 713 10.67 -13.59 9.30
CA PRO A 713 9.76 -12.67 8.63
C PRO A 713 9.95 -11.23 9.11
N MET A 714 9.70 -10.27 8.23
CA MET A 714 9.85 -8.85 8.53
C MET A 714 8.57 -8.22 9.09
N SER A 715 7.40 -8.71 8.67
CA SER A 715 6.10 -8.21 9.10
C SER A 715 5.12 -9.37 9.32
N GLN A 716 3.86 -9.09 9.69
CA GLN A 716 2.84 -10.14 9.69
C GLN A 716 2.44 -10.58 8.27
N TYR A 717 2.75 -9.78 7.24
CA TYR A 717 2.32 -10.05 5.87
C TYR A 717 3.17 -11.15 5.22
N ASP A 718 4.50 -11.04 5.24
CA ASP A 718 5.39 -12.12 4.78
C ASP A 718 5.28 -13.37 5.67
N ALA A 719 5.12 -13.22 6.98
CA ALA A 719 4.89 -14.33 7.90
C ALA A 719 3.63 -15.13 7.55
N ALA A 720 2.60 -14.48 7.00
CA ALA A 720 1.33 -15.09 6.59
C ALA A 720 1.28 -15.48 5.11
N ALA A 721 2.23 -15.00 4.31
CA ALA A 721 2.20 -15.17 2.87
C ALA A 721 2.53 -16.61 2.48
N LEU A 722 1.88 -17.09 1.40
CA LEU A 722 2.18 -18.38 0.82
C LEU A 722 3.54 -18.30 0.10
N PRO A 723 4.58 -19.05 0.53
CA PRO A 723 5.83 -19.08 -0.21
C PRO A 723 5.63 -19.79 -1.55
N LEU A 724 6.44 -19.45 -2.55
CA LEU A 724 6.35 -19.94 -3.92
C LEU A 724 6.80 -21.42 -4.07
N TYR A 725 6.66 -22.26 -3.04
CA TYR A 725 7.17 -23.63 -3.02
C TYR A 725 6.64 -24.49 -4.17
N ASP A 726 5.43 -24.22 -4.68
CA ASP A 726 4.86 -24.92 -5.84
C ASP A 726 5.63 -24.67 -7.13
N CYS A 727 6.42 -23.60 -7.20
CA CYS A 727 7.31 -23.32 -8.32
C CYS A 727 8.57 -24.21 -8.31
N PHE A 728 8.84 -24.96 -7.25
CA PHE A 728 10.11 -25.67 -7.06
C PHE A 728 9.96 -27.19 -7.00
N THR A 729 11.04 -27.88 -7.36
CA THR A 729 11.18 -29.34 -7.32
C THR A 729 12.44 -29.75 -6.57
N ALA A 730 12.44 -30.92 -5.94
CA ALA A 730 13.58 -31.41 -5.14
C ALA A 730 14.83 -31.74 -5.98
N THR A 731 14.66 -31.99 -7.27
CA THR A 731 15.77 -32.38 -8.17
C THR A 731 16.13 -31.21 -9.08
N PRO A 732 17.37 -30.71 -9.06
CA PRO A 732 17.76 -29.59 -9.91
C PRO A 732 17.88 -30.03 -11.37
N ASP A 733 17.31 -29.25 -12.28
CA ASP A 733 17.57 -29.29 -13.71
C ASP A 733 18.68 -28.28 -14.05
N MET A 734 19.84 -28.79 -14.46
CA MET A 734 21.01 -27.96 -14.78
C MET A 734 20.96 -27.36 -16.19
N THR A 735 19.83 -27.47 -16.90
CA THR A 735 19.65 -26.86 -18.22
C THR A 735 19.86 -25.36 -18.13
N VAL A 736 20.88 -24.88 -18.85
CA VAL A 736 21.21 -23.45 -18.90
C VAL A 736 20.10 -22.67 -19.60
N TYR A 737 19.91 -21.42 -19.20
CA TYR A 737 19.10 -20.51 -19.99
C TYR A 737 19.95 -20.00 -21.16
N THR A 738 19.35 -19.86 -22.34
CA THR A 738 20.02 -19.26 -23.50
C THR A 738 19.27 -18.03 -23.92
N VAL A 739 19.92 -16.88 -23.78
CA VAL A 739 19.36 -15.57 -24.14
C VAL A 739 18.81 -15.58 -25.56
N LYS A 740 17.62 -14.99 -25.73
CA LYS A 740 17.02 -14.75 -27.05
C LYS A 740 17.43 -13.37 -27.52
N PRO A 741 17.88 -13.22 -28.78
CA PRO A 741 18.20 -11.90 -29.31
C PRO A 741 16.93 -11.06 -29.40
N ALA A 742 17.07 -9.76 -29.12
CA ALA A 742 16.03 -8.78 -29.38
C ALA A 742 15.52 -8.88 -30.82
N GLN A 743 14.19 -8.93 -30.97
CA GLN A 743 13.53 -9.02 -32.28
C GLN A 743 13.03 -7.65 -32.78
N VAL A 744 13.40 -6.59 -32.06
CA VAL A 744 13.10 -5.19 -32.36
C VAL A 744 14.39 -4.38 -32.28
N ASP A 745 14.42 -3.24 -32.95
CA ASP A 745 15.57 -2.32 -32.91
C ASP A 745 15.63 -1.60 -31.55
N LEU A 746 16.65 -1.91 -30.75
CA LEU A 746 16.88 -1.32 -29.43
C LEU A 746 17.31 0.15 -29.48
N GLU A 747 17.64 0.68 -30.66
CA GLU A 747 17.91 2.09 -30.90
C GLU A 747 16.70 2.80 -31.52
N GLN A 748 15.56 2.12 -31.68
CA GLN A 748 14.37 2.71 -32.27
C GLN A 748 13.91 3.90 -31.41
N ARG A 749 13.95 5.08 -32.03
CA ARG A 749 13.54 6.35 -31.42
C ARG A 749 12.17 6.79 -31.89
N ASN A 750 11.49 7.54 -31.04
CA ASN A 750 10.26 8.22 -31.41
C ASN A 750 10.56 9.33 -32.43
N VAL A 751 10.19 9.11 -33.69
CA VAL A 751 10.38 10.09 -34.79
C VAL A 751 9.09 10.81 -35.20
N ALA A 752 7.93 10.25 -34.86
CA ALA A 752 6.63 10.78 -35.21
C ALA A 752 6.39 12.17 -34.57
N VAL A 753 5.67 13.03 -35.29
CA VAL A 753 5.18 14.33 -34.79
C VAL A 753 3.66 14.30 -34.80
N ASN A 754 3.10 13.67 -33.78
CA ASN A 754 1.66 13.50 -33.53
C ASN A 754 1.28 14.09 -32.16
N GLU A 755 0.04 13.93 -31.72
CA GLU A 755 -0.45 14.44 -30.43
C GLU A 755 0.28 13.77 -29.26
N SER A 756 0.42 12.45 -29.30
CA SER A 756 1.11 11.69 -28.25
C SER A 756 2.58 12.09 -28.10
N SER A 757 3.29 12.36 -29.19
CA SER A 757 4.69 12.79 -29.16
C SER A 757 4.86 14.20 -28.59
N LYS A 758 3.91 15.11 -28.84
CA LYS A 758 3.88 16.46 -28.26
C LYS A 758 3.56 16.40 -26.77
N ARG A 759 2.60 15.57 -26.36
CA ARG A 759 2.30 15.32 -24.93
C ARG A 759 3.52 14.78 -24.21
N SER A 760 4.19 13.78 -24.79
CA SER A 760 5.36 13.14 -24.19
C SER A 760 6.58 14.06 -24.05
N GLN A 761 6.66 15.17 -24.81
CA GLN A 761 7.70 16.20 -24.61
C GLN A 761 7.55 16.96 -23.29
N SER A 762 6.35 17.00 -22.71
CA SER A 762 6.08 17.65 -21.43
C SER A 762 6.32 16.77 -20.21
N PHE A 763 6.58 15.47 -20.41
CA PHE A 763 6.75 14.50 -19.34
C PHE A 763 8.07 14.71 -18.58
N ASN A 764 8.01 14.73 -17.25
CA ASN A 764 9.19 14.68 -16.40
C ASN A 764 9.54 13.22 -16.11
N LEU A 765 10.69 12.74 -16.60
CA LEU A 765 11.17 11.37 -16.39
C LEU A 765 12.50 11.34 -15.64
N ALA A 766 12.82 12.40 -14.90
CA ALA A 766 14.10 12.52 -14.20
C ALA A 766 14.17 11.69 -12.90
N LYS A 767 13.03 11.18 -12.44
CA LYS A 767 12.88 10.33 -11.25
C LYS A 767 11.62 9.47 -11.44
N GLU A 768 11.57 8.29 -10.84
CA GLU A 768 10.43 7.39 -10.85
C GLU A 768 9.14 8.16 -10.54
N ASP A 769 8.08 7.79 -11.27
CA ASP A 769 6.75 8.36 -11.16
C ASP A 769 6.62 9.88 -11.34
N LYS A 770 7.64 10.61 -11.80
CA LYS A 770 7.49 12.06 -12.09
C LYS A 770 6.63 12.36 -13.31
N VAL A 771 6.38 11.37 -14.16
CA VAL A 771 5.58 11.50 -15.37
C VAL A 771 4.13 11.16 -15.07
N PRO A 772 3.17 11.81 -15.75
CA PRO A 772 1.80 11.33 -15.84
C PRO A 772 1.67 9.87 -16.28
N ASP A 773 1.51 8.92 -15.36
CA ASP A 773 1.46 7.47 -15.65
C ASP A 773 0.29 7.09 -16.58
N LEU A 774 -0.84 7.79 -16.48
CA LEU A 774 -2.04 7.59 -17.30
C LEU A 774 -1.79 8.06 -18.72
N GLU A 775 -1.15 9.23 -18.83
CA GLU A 775 -0.73 9.74 -20.13
C GLU A 775 0.40 8.89 -20.69
N LEU A 776 1.30 8.38 -19.85
CA LEU A 776 2.39 7.50 -20.22
C LEU A 776 1.84 6.18 -20.78
N ASN A 777 0.94 5.52 -20.05
CA ASN A 777 0.27 4.29 -20.48
C ASN A 777 -0.53 4.50 -21.78
N ASP A 778 -1.21 5.64 -21.97
CA ASP A 778 -1.87 5.97 -23.25
C ASP A 778 -0.91 6.07 -24.41
N VAL A 779 0.14 6.89 -24.25
CA VAL A 779 1.06 7.13 -25.36
C VAL A 779 1.85 5.86 -25.64
N ILE A 780 2.12 5.03 -24.63
CA ILE A 780 2.65 3.68 -24.81
C ILE A 780 1.66 2.84 -25.62
N TRP A 781 0.38 2.76 -25.21
CA TRP A 781 -0.65 1.99 -25.91
C TRP A 781 -0.74 2.38 -27.39
N LYS A 782 -0.86 3.67 -27.66
CA LYS A 782 -0.89 4.26 -29.00
C LYS A 782 0.39 4.04 -29.79
N SER A 783 1.53 3.96 -29.12
CA SER A 783 2.80 3.68 -29.78
C SER A 783 2.83 2.27 -30.39
N VAL A 784 2.17 1.29 -29.77
CA VAL A 784 2.15 -0.09 -30.28
C VAL A 784 0.89 -0.42 -31.08
N LYS A 785 -0.29 0.07 -30.69
CA LYS A 785 -1.57 -0.22 -31.39
C LYS A 785 -1.94 0.84 -32.45
N GLY A 786 -1.21 1.95 -32.52
CA GLY A 786 -1.41 3.05 -33.45
C GLY A 786 -2.05 4.29 -32.79
N GLU A 787 -1.77 5.48 -33.34
CA GLU A 787 -2.15 6.78 -32.73
C GLU A 787 -3.67 6.98 -32.55
N ASN A 788 -4.47 6.35 -33.40
CA ASN A 788 -5.94 6.38 -33.32
C ASN A 788 -6.51 5.27 -32.43
N ALA A 789 -5.68 4.39 -31.88
CA ALA A 789 -6.13 3.31 -31.01
C ALA A 789 -6.63 3.89 -29.69
N ILE A 790 -7.78 3.40 -29.28
CA ILE A 790 -8.35 3.64 -27.96
C ILE A 790 -7.82 2.54 -27.07
N MET A 791 -7.19 2.88 -25.95
CA MET A 791 -6.86 1.89 -24.93
C MET A 791 -8.16 1.16 -24.57
N PRO A 792 -8.27 -0.15 -24.75
CA PRO A 792 -9.53 -0.87 -24.70
C PRO A 792 -10.19 -0.69 -23.34
N ALA A 793 -11.53 -0.68 -23.34
CA ALA A 793 -12.32 -0.97 -22.16
C ALA A 793 -12.53 -2.49 -22.11
N PRO A 794 -11.91 -3.23 -21.18
CA PRO A 794 -12.02 -4.65 -21.02
C PRO A 794 -13.41 -5.11 -20.61
N LYS A 795 -13.56 -6.41 -20.83
CA LYS A 795 -14.76 -7.19 -20.57
C LYS A 795 -14.78 -7.64 -19.11
N ARG A 796 -16.01 -7.83 -18.61
CA ARG A 796 -16.29 -7.97 -17.19
C ARG A 796 -16.03 -9.40 -16.70
N SER A 797 -15.42 -9.52 -15.52
CA SER A 797 -15.65 -10.64 -14.59
C SER A 797 -16.73 -10.26 -13.58
N ALA A 798 -17.52 -11.24 -13.14
CA ALA A 798 -18.65 -11.03 -12.24
C ALA A 798 -18.17 -10.82 -10.79
N PHE A 799 -17.77 -9.60 -10.44
CA PHE A 799 -17.62 -9.21 -9.04
C PHE A 799 -18.97 -8.74 -8.48
N VAL A 800 -19.29 -9.19 -7.27
CA VAL A 800 -20.57 -8.90 -6.62
C VAL A 800 -20.59 -7.45 -6.16
N ILE A 801 -21.45 -6.66 -6.81
CA ILE A 801 -21.91 -5.37 -6.28
C ILE A 801 -22.79 -5.68 -5.08
N LEU A 802 -22.34 -5.35 -3.87
CA LEU A 802 -23.03 -5.72 -2.62
C LEU A 802 -24.39 -5.02 -2.43
N GLN A 803 -24.77 -4.04 -3.26
CA GLN A 803 -26.13 -3.51 -3.33
C GLN A 803 -26.50 -3.03 -4.75
N PRO A 804 -27.64 -3.44 -5.32
CA PRO A 804 -28.21 -2.73 -6.45
C PRO A 804 -28.71 -1.36 -5.96
N LYS A 805 -28.39 -0.29 -6.71
CA LYS A 805 -29.10 0.99 -6.56
C LYS A 805 -30.60 0.71 -6.72
N LYS A 806 -31.40 1.15 -5.75
CA LYS A 806 -32.82 1.37 -6.01
C LYS A 806 -32.89 2.57 -6.94
N ASP A 807 -33.41 2.35 -8.14
CA ASP A 807 -33.92 3.44 -8.96
C ASP A 807 -35.18 3.95 -8.26
N ASP A 808 -35.09 5.16 -7.69
CA ASP A 808 -36.26 5.94 -7.31
C ASP A 808 -36.73 6.66 -8.58
N ASP A 809 -37.61 6.02 -9.33
CA ASP A 809 -38.50 6.68 -10.28
C ASP A 809 -39.82 6.98 -9.55
N ASP A 810 -40.01 8.25 -9.18
CA ASP A 810 -41.33 8.85 -8.99
C ASP A 810 -41.72 9.52 -10.32
N ASP A 811 -42.59 8.86 -11.08
CA ASP A 811 -43.79 9.42 -11.73
C ASP A 811 -44.82 8.30 -11.97
#